data_AF-A0A3P9PJ72-F1
#
_entry.id   AF-A0A3P9PJ72-F1
#
_cell.length_a   1.000
_cell.length_b   1.000
_cell.length_c   1.000
_cell.angle_alpha   90.00
_cell.angle_beta   90.00
_cell.angle_gamma   90.00
#
_symmetry.space_group_name_H-M   'P 1'
#
loop_
_entity.id
_entity.type
_entity.pdbx_description
1 polymer ?
#
loop_
_entity_poly.entity_id
_entity_poly.type
_entity_poly.pdbx_seq_one_letter_code
_entity_poly.pdbx_strand_id
1 'polypeptide(L)'
;MAADHGELLAEMATVGRLSATERLKHAQKRRAQQLKAWAQMEKDASRGSRAKADKKKKRTTKVKFPNSVTLLEAAARNDVEEVRELLNSGVSPDLVNEDGLTALHQCCIDDFVEIVQCLLDAGASVNACDSELWTPLHAAATCGHTGLVQLLIQAGANLLAVNADGNMAYDLCEDEATLELLEMVMAEQGITQKRIDECRGAKELTMLADVEALINTGADLNAQDNNGATLLHIASANGYMSVAELLVDQRAQLELKDSDGWTPLHAAACWGQVLVELLVAHGANLNSKSVLDETPLDVCIDEEVRAKLTDLKNKHDAIMKSQDKQKGTLQRRVSSTGSRGKVVRRVSVNERSSLYRREHHREAIVWQEPATTPEPQDYDEDRQTDIELLHVGNGETSVSLASSVPGELWSGGGRMDRSGTYELSPASGQAEGEGADNMTREKSHHTLADLKRQRAAAKLNKYPAPPPPLPSTAEVFFTPASGDPPLLKLRAPEEEQTNNKEPCCGTDRKRGEHKAARMSQQAVNGVPCRGKVLTVENMNPNVKRVEYAVRGPIVQRAVQIEKELREGVKKPFTEVIKANIGDAHAMGQRPITFFRQVLALCSYPELLEDNKFPEDAKQRNNSPQGIECIRQDVAHYIERRDGGISSNPDNIYLSTGASDAIVTILKLLVCGEGRDRTGVMISIPQYPLYSAALADLAAVQINYYLDEDNCWSLNVAELKRALNEAKQHCKPRVLCIINPGNPTGQVQSRQCIEDVIRFTKEEHLFLMADEVYQDNVYAEGCKFHSFKKVLFEMGPEYSSTVEMASFHSTSKCYMGECGFRGGYMEVINMDPEVKAQLTKLVSVRLCPPVPGQALLDLVVNPPQPDEPSYTSFMKRTAVLAALAEKARLTEEIFNTVPGITCNPVQGAMYTFPRITLPPKAIDKAEGKVPDMFYCMKLLEEEGICLVPGSGFGQKDGTFHFRMTILPPTEKLKVVLQKIRDFHLRFTNEFS
;
A
#
# COMPACT_ATOMS: atom_id res chain seq x y z
N MET A 1 -6.31 -24.75 55.56
CA MET A 1 -7.21 -23.90 54.77
C MET A 1 -6.50 -23.65 53.45
N ALA A 2 -7.15 -23.86 52.30
CA ALA A 2 -6.56 -23.43 51.04
C ALA A 2 -6.57 -21.90 51.06
N ALA A 3 -5.42 -21.26 50.85
CA ALA A 3 -5.40 -19.81 50.65
C ALA A 3 -5.90 -19.55 49.23
N ASP A 4 -6.87 -18.65 49.10
CA ASP A 4 -7.37 -18.21 47.79
C ASP A 4 -6.32 -17.30 47.14
N HIS A 5 -6.10 -17.44 45.84
CA HIS A 5 -5.14 -16.60 45.12
C HIS A 5 -5.49 -15.10 45.23
N GLY A 6 -6.80 -14.78 45.28
CA GLY A 6 -7.27 -13.41 45.45
C GLY A 6 -6.81 -12.77 46.77
N GLU A 7 -6.80 -13.53 47.87
CA GLU A 7 -6.33 -13.04 49.17
C GLU A 7 -4.82 -12.73 49.15
N LEU A 8 -4.03 -13.53 48.41
CA LEU A 8 -2.59 -13.32 48.25
C LEU A 8 -2.27 -12.06 47.42
N LEU A 9 -3.01 -11.81 46.34
CA LEU A 9 -2.86 -10.60 45.52
C LEU A 9 -3.24 -9.32 46.27
N ALA A 10 -4.35 -9.35 47.03
CA ALA A 10 -4.78 -8.22 47.87
C ALA A 10 -3.72 -7.89 48.93
N GLU A 11 -3.09 -8.90 49.52
CA GLU A 11 -1.99 -8.73 50.46
C GLU A 11 -0.77 -8.09 49.77
N MET A 12 -0.41 -8.53 48.56
CA MET A 12 0.73 -7.99 47.80
C MET A 12 0.59 -6.50 47.46
N ALA A 13 -0.61 -6.04 47.09
CA ALA A 13 -0.88 -4.62 46.85
C ALA A 13 -0.72 -3.75 48.12
N THR A 14 -0.93 -4.36 49.28
CA THR A 14 -0.73 -3.72 50.59
C THR A 14 0.77 -3.69 50.95
N VAL A 15 1.49 -4.79 50.70
CA VAL A 15 2.94 -4.92 50.94
C VAL A 15 3.75 -3.99 50.02
N GLY A 16 3.30 -3.78 48.77
CA GLY A 16 3.95 -2.88 47.81
C GLY A 16 4.01 -1.42 48.29
N ARG A 17 3.05 -0.99 49.11
CA ARG A 17 2.97 0.37 49.66
C ARG A 17 3.80 0.59 50.94
N LEU A 18 4.36 -0.46 51.52
CA LEU A 18 5.23 -0.38 52.71
C LEU A 18 6.65 0.02 52.31
N SER A 19 7.35 0.73 53.20
CA SER A 19 8.78 1.01 53.03
C SER A 19 9.61 -0.27 53.10
N ALA A 20 10.84 -0.25 52.57
CA ALA A 20 11.71 -1.45 52.52
C ALA A 20 11.94 -2.09 53.91
N THR A 21 12.11 -1.27 54.95
CA THR A 21 12.25 -1.71 56.34
C THR A 21 10.97 -2.32 56.92
N GLU A 22 9.80 -1.80 56.53
CA GLU A 22 8.50 -2.34 56.93
C GLU A 22 8.16 -3.64 56.19
N ARG A 23 8.50 -3.76 54.90
CA ARG A 23 8.38 -5.01 54.14
C ARG A 23 9.22 -6.12 54.77
N LEU A 24 10.44 -5.80 55.21
CA LEU A 24 11.33 -6.74 55.88
C LEU A 24 10.74 -7.22 57.21
N LYS A 25 10.19 -6.30 58.03
CA LYS A 25 9.49 -6.65 59.27
C LYS A 25 8.23 -7.49 59.02
N HIS A 26 7.47 -7.16 57.97
CA HIS A 26 6.28 -7.92 57.56
C HIS A 26 6.64 -9.35 57.13
N ALA A 27 7.68 -9.51 56.32
CA ALA A 27 8.21 -10.81 55.90
C ALA A 27 8.74 -11.63 57.09
N GLN A 28 9.47 -11.00 58.02
CA GLN A 28 9.93 -11.65 59.26
C GLN A 28 8.77 -12.10 60.15
N LYS A 29 7.71 -11.29 60.29
CA LYS A 29 6.49 -11.64 61.04
C LYS A 29 5.74 -12.81 60.40
N ARG A 30 5.61 -12.81 59.07
CA ARG A 30 5.00 -13.91 58.31
C ARG A 30 5.79 -15.21 58.47
N ARG A 31 7.12 -15.13 58.37
CA ARG A 31 8.01 -16.28 58.61
C ARG A 31 7.91 -16.79 60.04
N ALA A 32 7.83 -15.91 61.04
CA ALA A 32 7.65 -16.30 62.44
C ALA A 32 6.27 -16.97 62.69
N GLN A 33 5.21 -16.51 62.03
CA GLN A 33 3.89 -17.14 62.09
C GLN A 33 3.87 -18.50 61.41
N GLN A 34 4.52 -18.64 60.24
CA GLN A 34 4.67 -19.94 59.56
C GLN A 34 5.46 -20.93 60.42
N LEU A 35 6.55 -20.50 61.04
CA LEU A 35 7.34 -21.34 61.95
C LEU A 35 6.56 -21.72 63.22
N LYS A 36 5.73 -20.82 63.77
CA LYS A 36 4.82 -21.13 64.88
C LYS A 36 3.75 -22.15 64.48
N ALA A 37 3.13 -21.97 63.31
CA ALA A 37 2.13 -22.91 62.79
C ALA A 37 2.73 -24.28 62.50
N TRP A 38 3.97 -24.31 62.00
CA TRP A 38 4.73 -25.54 61.77
C TRP A 38 5.09 -26.25 63.08
N ALA A 39 5.61 -25.53 64.08
CA ALA A 39 5.89 -26.09 65.40
C ALA A 39 4.63 -26.59 66.14
N GLN A 40 3.48 -25.94 65.90
CA GLN A 40 2.18 -26.39 66.40
C GLN A 40 1.73 -27.67 65.69
N MET A 41 1.87 -27.77 64.36
CA MET A 41 1.60 -29.02 63.64
C MET A 41 2.52 -30.16 64.06
N GLU A 42 3.79 -29.89 64.37
CA GLU A 42 4.74 -30.88 64.86
C GLU A 42 4.38 -31.37 66.29
N LYS A 43 3.88 -30.47 67.14
CA LYS A 43 3.28 -30.80 68.45
C LYS A 43 1.99 -31.61 68.32
N ASP A 44 1.15 -31.30 67.35
CA ASP A 44 -0.12 -32.00 67.13
C ASP A 44 0.11 -33.38 66.47
N ALA A 45 1.14 -33.53 65.64
CA ALA A 45 1.60 -34.80 65.08
C ALA A 45 2.21 -35.73 66.14
N SER A 46 2.95 -35.18 67.11
CA SER A 46 3.53 -35.94 68.22
C SER A 46 2.51 -36.34 69.31
N ARG A 47 1.37 -35.63 69.41
CA ARG A 47 0.25 -35.98 70.30
C ARG A 47 -0.71 -37.04 69.73
N GLY A 48 -0.54 -37.43 68.46
CA GLY A 48 -1.43 -38.33 67.73
C GLY A 48 -1.06 -39.81 67.71
N SER A 49 -0.22 -40.32 68.62
CA SER A 49 0.03 -41.76 68.75
C SER A 49 -1.03 -42.43 69.63
N ARG A 50 -2.23 -42.66 69.05
CA ARG A 50 -3.19 -43.73 69.37
C ARG A 50 -4.54 -43.44 68.70
N ALA A 51 -4.72 -43.92 67.48
CA ALA A 51 -5.92 -44.65 67.02
C ALA A 51 -6.04 -44.62 65.48
N LYS A 52 -5.98 -45.84 64.92
CA LYS A 52 -6.51 -46.34 63.64
C LYS A 52 -6.12 -45.61 62.34
N ALA A 53 -5.43 -46.39 61.52
CA ALA A 53 -5.19 -46.17 60.11
C ALA A 53 -6.51 -45.92 59.36
N ASP A 54 -6.65 -44.71 58.83
CA ASP A 54 -7.53 -44.43 57.71
C ASP A 54 -6.78 -43.48 56.76
N LYS A 55 -6.87 -43.75 55.46
CA LYS A 55 -6.11 -43.07 54.39
C LYS A 55 -6.39 -41.56 54.38
N LYS A 56 -5.66 -40.76 55.16
CA LYS A 56 -5.68 -39.30 55.06
C LYS A 56 -4.69 -38.85 53.98
N LYS A 57 -5.23 -38.47 52.82
CA LYS A 57 -4.56 -37.72 51.74
C LYS A 57 -3.63 -36.65 52.33
N LYS A 58 -2.39 -36.56 51.83
CA LYS A 58 -1.52 -35.39 52.01
C LYS A 58 -2.33 -34.14 51.67
N ARG A 59 -2.70 -33.33 52.67
CA ARG A 59 -3.26 -31.99 52.43
C ARG A 59 -2.11 -31.09 52.03
N THR A 60 -1.73 -31.13 50.76
CA THR A 60 -1.08 -29.97 50.14
C THR A 60 -2.13 -28.86 50.12
N THR A 61 -1.81 -27.70 50.67
CA THR A 61 -2.60 -26.48 50.46
C THR A 61 -2.45 -26.10 49.00
N LYS A 62 -3.27 -26.69 48.12
CA LYS A 62 -3.40 -26.24 46.73
C LYS A 62 -4.02 -24.85 46.76
N VAL A 63 -3.30 -23.87 46.21
CA VAL A 63 -3.86 -22.56 45.86
C VAL A 63 -4.99 -22.82 44.88
N LYS A 64 -6.16 -22.24 45.14
CA LYS A 64 -7.29 -22.29 44.20
C LYS A 64 -7.31 -20.97 43.43
N PHE A 65 -7.56 -21.07 42.14
CA PHE A 65 -7.76 -19.92 41.28
C PHE A 65 -9.25 -19.77 40.99
N PRO A 66 -9.74 -18.55 40.71
CA PRO A 66 -11.10 -18.34 40.24
C PRO A 66 -11.40 -19.15 38.97
N ASN A 67 -12.66 -19.54 38.79
CA ASN A 67 -13.08 -20.36 37.63
C ASN A 67 -12.78 -19.69 36.29
N SER A 68 -12.81 -18.35 36.23
CA SER A 68 -12.44 -17.58 35.03
C SER A 68 -10.98 -17.80 34.65
N VAL A 69 -10.08 -17.74 35.63
CA VAL A 69 -8.65 -17.98 35.46
C VAL A 69 -8.39 -19.44 35.09
N THR A 70 -9.03 -20.40 35.77
CA THR A 70 -8.80 -21.82 35.48
C THR A 70 -9.29 -22.22 34.09
N LEU A 71 -10.45 -21.71 33.66
CA LEU A 71 -11.00 -22.02 32.33
C LEU A 71 -10.15 -21.39 31.22
N LEU A 72 -9.78 -20.11 31.35
CA LEU A 72 -8.93 -19.42 30.39
C LEU A 72 -7.55 -20.08 30.27
N GLU A 73 -6.94 -20.47 31.39
CA GLU A 73 -5.64 -21.16 31.40
C GLU A 73 -5.72 -22.56 30.78
N ALA A 74 -6.79 -23.32 31.04
CA ALA A 74 -7.02 -24.61 30.41
C ALA A 74 -7.20 -24.48 28.89
N ALA A 75 -7.97 -23.48 28.45
CA ALA A 75 -8.17 -23.15 27.05
C ALA A 75 -6.86 -22.72 26.35
N ALA A 76 -6.05 -21.86 26.99
CA ALA A 76 -4.76 -21.39 26.46
C ALA A 76 -3.72 -22.51 26.32
N ARG A 77 -3.80 -23.57 27.14
CA ARG A 77 -2.93 -24.76 27.04
C ARG A 77 -3.44 -25.81 26.04
N ASN A 78 -4.55 -25.55 25.36
CA ASN A 78 -5.24 -26.51 24.50
C ASN A 78 -5.64 -27.82 25.23
N ASP A 79 -6.03 -27.74 26.50
CA ASP A 79 -6.42 -28.89 27.32
C ASP A 79 -7.92 -29.19 27.20
N VAL A 80 -8.30 -29.86 26.10
CA VAL A 80 -9.71 -30.13 25.75
C VAL A 80 -10.46 -30.86 26.86
N GLU A 81 -9.80 -31.81 27.54
CA GLU A 81 -10.42 -32.63 28.60
C GLU A 81 -10.64 -31.81 29.86
N GLU A 82 -9.67 -30.99 30.29
CA GLU A 82 -9.86 -30.11 31.44
C GLU A 82 -10.93 -29.04 31.17
N VAL A 83 -10.98 -28.48 29.96
CA VAL A 83 -12.05 -27.57 29.55
C VAL A 83 -13.41 -28.28 29.63
N ARG A 84 -13.52 -29.50 29.10
CA ARG A 84 -14.76 -30.28 29.13
C ARG A 84 -15.19 -30.63 30.56
N GLU A 85 -14.26 -31.00 31.43
CA GLU A 85 -14.53 -31.27 32.85
C GLU A 85 -15.04 -30.00 33.57
N LEU A 86 -14.40 -28.85 33.34
CA LEU A 86 -14.81 -27.57 33.91
C LEU A 86 -16.23 -27.19 33.46
N LEU A 87 -16.52 -27.26 32.16
CA LEU A 87 -17.85 -26.96 31.61
C LEU A 87 -18.92 -27.93 32.16
N ASN A 88 -18.63 -29.23 32.21
CA ASN A 88 -19.53 -30.24 32.79
C ASN A 88 -19.77 -30.06 34.30
N SER A 89 -18.84 -29.40 35.00
CA SER A 89 -18.99 -29.06 36.42
C SER A 89 -19.85 -27.81 36.67
N GLY A 90 -20.36 -27.18 35.60
CA GLY A 90 -21.23 -25.99 35.66
C GLY A 90 -20.46 -24.67 35.60
N VAL A 91 -19.19 -24.67 35.21
CA VAL A 91 -18.45 -23.43 34.93
C VAL A 91 -19.01 -22.80 33.64
N SER A 92 -19.37 -21.53 33.70
CA SER A 92 -19.86 -20.82 32.51
C SER A 92 -18.75 -20.66 31.46
N PRO A 93 -19.02 -20.91 30.17
CA PRO A 93 -18.04 -20.68 29.10
C PRO A 93 -17.78 -19.19 28.83
N ASP A 94 -18.66 -18.30 29.29
CA ASP A 94 -18.59 -16.84 29.07
C ASP A 94 -17.87 -16.11 30.21
N LEU A 95 -17.11 -16.82 31.04
CA LEU A 95 -16.26 -16.18 32.03
C LEU A 95 -15.16 -15.37 31.34
N VAL A 96 -14.98 -14.14 31.82
CA VAL A 96 -14.02 -13.18 31.27
C VAL A 96 -12.86 -12.91 32.21
N ASN A 97 -11.74 -12.47 31.64
CA ASN A 97 -10.68 -11.80 32.39
C ASN A 97 -10.98 -10.29 32.58
N GLU A 98 -10.02 -9.54 33.13
CA GLU A 98 -10.13 -8.10 33.37
C GLU A 98 -10.33 -7.28 32.07
N ASP A 99 -9.89 -7.81 30.92
CA ASP A 99 -10.04 -7.16 29.60
C ASP A 99 -11.36 -7.53 28.91
N GLY A 100 -12.21 -8.37 29.52
CA GLY A 100 -13.45 -8.86 28.94
C GLY A 100 -13.28 -10.08 28.01
N LEU A 101 -12.09 -10.69 27.96
CA LEU A 101 -11.81 -11.82 27.07
C LEU A 101 -12.34 -13.14 27.63
N THR A 102 -13.11 -13.86 26.82
CA THR A 102 -13.58 -15.22 27.12
C THR A 102 -12.60 -16.28 26.62
N ALA A 103 -12.76 -17.53 27.07
CA ALA A 103 -12.02 -18.68 26.53
C ALA A 103 -12.23 -18.84 25.01
N LEU A 104 -13.41 -18.48 24.51
CA LEU A 104 -13.72 -18.51 23.09
C LEU A 104 -12.84 -17.54 22.28
N HIS A 105 -12.60 -16.32 22.78
CA HIS A 105 -11.66 -15.38 22.15
C HIS A 105 -10.25 -15.97 22.09
N GLN A 106 -9.76 -16.50 23.21
CA GLN A 106 -8.41 -17.06 23.28
C GLN A 106 -8.20 -18.21 22.29
N CYS A 107 -9.14 -19.16 22.24
CA CYS A 107 -9.08 -20.25 21.28
C CYS A 107 -9.20 -19.78 19.82
N CYS A 108 -9.90 -18.68 19.56
CA CYS A 108 -9.98 -18.08 18.23
C CYS A 108 -8.70 -17.36 17.79
N ILE A 109 -7.80 -17.02 18.72
CA ILE A 109 -6.48 -16.47 18.39
C ILE A 109 -5.50 -17.61 18.12
N ASP A 110 -5.56 -18.67 18.94
CA ASP A 110 -4.61 -19.78 18.91
C ASP A 110 -4.97 -20.92 17.94
N ASP A 111 -6.08 -20.78 17.19
CA ASP A 111 -6.61 -21.78 16.24
C ASP A 111 -7.05 -23.13 16.87
N PHE A 112 -7.58 -23.11 18.09
CA PHE A 112 -7.99 -24.34 18.81
C PHE A 112 -9.42 -24.77 18.46
N VAL A 113 -9.63 -25.25 17.23
CA VAL A 113 -10.93 -25.66 16.67
C VAL A 113 -11.74 -26.60 17.58
N GLU A 114 -11.11 -27.61 18.16
CA GLU A 114 -11.80 -28.59 19.02
C GLU A 114 -12.35 -27.97 20.31
N ILE A 115 -11.61 -27.02 20.90
CA ILE A 115 -12.05 -26.30 22.11
C ILE A 115 -13.13 -25.28 21.75
N VAL A 116 -13.00 -24.58 20.62
CA VAL A 116 -14.04 -23.67 20.12
C VAL A 116 -15.38 -24.43 19.97
N GLN A 117 -15.37 -25.62 19.38
CA GLN A 117 -16.57 -26.45 19.28
C GLN A 117 -17.10 -26.86 20.66
N CYS A 118 -16.22 -27.29 21.58
CA CYS A 118 -16.60 -27.66 22.95
C CYS A 118 -17.25 -26.50 23.72
N LEU A 119 -16.71 -25.29 23.58
CA LEU A 119 -17.24 -24.08 24.21
C LEU A 119 -18.62 -23.71 23.62
N LEU A 120 -18.78 -23.75 22.30
CA LEU A 120 -20.06 -23.45 21.64
C LEU A 120 -21.13 -24.49 21.97
N ASP A 121 -20.77 -25.77 22.02
CA ASP A 121 -21.68 -26.85 22.44
C ASP A 121 -22.14 -26.68 23.91
N ALA A 122 -21.28 -26.10 24.75
CA ALA A 122 -21.60 -25.73 26.14
C ALA A 122 -22.37 -24.40 26.27
N GLY A 123 -22.72 -23.76 25.15
CA GLY A 123 -23.52 -22.54 25.11
C GLY A 123 -22.72 -21.23 25.23
N ALA A 124 -21.44 -21.23 24.85
CA ALA A 124 -20.66 -19.99 24.77
C ALA A 124 -21.32 -18.97 23.84
N SER A 125 -21.32 -17.70 24.23
CA SER A 125 -21.79 -16.61 23.40
C SER A 125 -20.82 -16.36 22.25
N VAL A 126 -21.22 -16.78 21.04
CA VAL A 126 -20.47 -16.55 19.79
C VAL A 126 -20.20 -15.07 19.50
N ASN A 127 -21.02 -14.18 20.07
CA ASN A 127 -20.94 -12.72 19.93
C ASN A 127 -20.53 -12.03 21.25
N ALA A 128 -19.87 -12.74 22.17
CA ALA A 128 -19.25 -12.11 23.34
C ALA A 128 -18.36 -10.96 22.90
N CYS A 129 -18.36 -9.87 23.64
CA CYS A 129 -17.56 -8.68 23.35
C CYS A 129 -16.57 -8.45 24.49
N ASP A 130 -15.29 -8.23 24.14
CA ASP A 130 -14.32 -7.75 25.11
C ASP A 130 -14.51 -6.24 25.41
N SER A 131 -13.63 -5.67 26.23
CA SER A 131 -13.65 -4.24 26.59
C SER A 131 -13.51 -3.28 25.40
N GLU A 132 -12.97 -3.73 24.28
CA GLU A 132 -12.82 -2.99 23.02
C GLU A 132 -13.85 -3.43 21.97
N LEU A 133 -14.90 -4.13 22.39
CA LEU A 133 -15.97 -4.65 21.54
C LEU A 133 -15.49 -5.64 20.47
N TRP A 134 -14.34 -6.29 20.68
CA TRP A 134 -13.92 -7.38 19.83
C TRP A 134 -14.79 -8.60 20.09
N THR A 135 -15.17 -9.29 19.01
CA THR A 135 -15.86 -10.57 19.08
C THR A 135 -14.90 -11.72 18.74
N PRO A 136 -15.26 -12.98 19.04
CA PRO A 136 -14.49 -14.14 18.59
C PRO A 136 -14.28 -14.16 17.07
N LEU A 137 -15.24 -13.63 16.29
CA LEU A 137 -15.12 -13.49 14.84
C LEU A 137 -14.03 -12.50 14.43
N HIS A 138 -13.90 -11.36 15.14
CA HIS A 138 -12.79 -10.42 14.90
C HIS A 138 -11.44 -11.06 15.19
N ALA A 139 -11.33 -11.83 16.27
CA ALA A 139 -10.12 -12.54 16.63
C ALA A 139 -9.72 -13.57 15.56
N ALA A 140 -10.65 -14.44 15.16
CA ALA A 140 -10.40 -15.45 14.12
C ALA A 140 -10.08 -14.82 12.75
N ALA A 141 -10.77 -13.74 12.37
CA ALA A 141 -10.54 -13.03 11.11
C ALA A 141 -9.20 -12.31 11.06
N THR A 142 -8.78 -11.67 12.16
CA THR A 142 -7.47 -11.00 12.27
C THR A 142 -6.32 -11.99 12.14
N CYS A 143 -6.48 -13.20 12.67
CA CYS A 143 -5.46 -14.25 12.61
C CYS A 143 -5.51 -15.09 11.32
N GLY A 144 -6.50 -14.86 10.44
CA GLY A 144 -6.66 -15.59 9.18
C GLY A 144 -7.12 -17.05 9.32
N HIS A 145 -7.79 -17.38 10.43
CA HIS A 145 -8.21 -18.75 10.73
C HIS A 145 -9.54 -19.06 10.04
N THR A 146 -9.49 -19.27 8.71
CA THR A 146 -10.67 -19.46 7.85
C THR A 146 -11.63 -20.56 8.36
N GLY A 147 -11.09 -21.66 8.90
CA GLY A 147 -11.89 -22.76 9.45
C GLY A 147 -12.69 -22.35 10.69
N LEU A 148 -12.09 -21.57 11.59
CA LEU A 148 -12.78 -21.00 12.75
C LEU A 148 -13.78 -19.92 12.35
N VAL A 149 -13.46 -19.07 11.37
CA VAL A 149 -14.39 -18.08 10.82
C VAL A 149 -15.64 -18.77 10.29
N GLN A 150 -15.49 -19.86 9.53
CA GLN A 150 -16.62 -20.64 9.04
C GLN A 150 -17.45 -21.25 10.19
N LEU A 151 -16.79 -21.80 11.20
CA LEU A 151 -17.43 -22.41 12.37
C LEU A 151 -18.21 -21.38 13.20
N LEU A 152 -17.64 -20.20 13.44
CA LEU A 152 -18.30 -19.10 14.15
C LEU A 152 -19.51 -18.56 13.36
N ILE A 153 -19.40 -18.42 12.03
CA ILE A 153 -20.54 -18.03 11.18
C ILE A 153 -21.67 -19.06 11.30
N GLN A 154 -21.36 -20.35 11.24
CA GLN A 154 -22.35 -21.43 11.41
C GLN A 154 -23.00 -21.40 12.79
N ALA A 155 -22.26 -20.98 13.82
CA ALA A 155 -22.76 -20.78 15.18
C ALA A 155 -23.54 -19.46 15.38
N GLY A 156 -23.70 -18.63 14.35
CA GLY A 156 -24.49 -17.39 14.40
C GLY A 156 -23.69 -16.13 14.74
N ALA A 157 -22.40 -16.09 14.39
CA ALA A 157 -21.60 -14.87 14.52
C ALA A 157 -22.21 -13.69 13.73
N ASN A 158 -22.28 -12.53 14.37
CA ASN A 158 -22.78 -11.30 13.79
C ASN A 158 -21.71 -10.68 12.89
N LEU A 159 -21.89 -10.82 11.57
CA LEU A 159 -21.01 -10.24 10.55
C LEU A 159 -20.96 -8.71 10.56
N LEU A 160 -21.96 -8.06 11.17
CA LEU A 160 -22.08 -6.61 11.29
C LEU A 160 -21.65 -6.09 12.66
N ALA A 161 -21.02 -6.93 13.50
CA ALA A 161 -20.43 -6.47 14.75
C ALA A 161 -19.29 -5.49 14.44
N VAL A 162 -19.29 -4.35 15.12
CA VAL A 162 -18.30 -3.28 14.95
C VAL A 162 -17.55 -3.12 16.26
N ASN A 163 -16.23 -3.21 16.21
CA ASN A 163 -15.37 -3.03 17.38
C ASN A 163 -15.27 -1.53 17.77
N ALA A 164 -14.51 -1.21 18.83
CA ALA A 164 -14.32 0.17 19.28
C ALA A 164 -13.64 1.08 18.23
N ASP A 165 -12.85 0.51 17.31
CA ASP A 165 -12.17 1.23 16.23
C ASP A 165 -13.06 1.50 15.00
N GLY A 166 -14.28 0.95 14.97
CA GLY A 166 -15.17 1.06 13.81
C GLY A 166 -15.01 -0.05 12.77
N ASN A 167 -14.18 -1.06 13.04
CA ASN A 167 -13.92 -2.18 12.14
C ASN A 167 -14.92 -3.31 12.35
N MET A 168 -15.35 -3.93 11.26
CA MET A 168 -15.99 -5.25 11.23
C MET A 168 -14.93 -6.33 10.98
N ALA A 169 -15.27 -7.59 11.20
CA ALA A 169 -14.32 -8.71 11.05
C ALA A 169 -13.63 -8.77 9.67
N TYR A 170 -14.33 -8.42 8.59
CA TYR A 170 -13.77 -8.45 7.23
C TYR A 170 -12.74 -7.33 6.98
N ASP A 171 -12.82 -6.20 7.71
CA ASP A 171 -11.85 -5.11 7.59
C ASP A 171 -10.47 -5.48 8.18
N LEU A 172 -10.42 -6.54 9.01
CA LEU A 172 -9.23 -6.97 9.75
C LEU A 172 -8.50 -8.15 9.12
N CYS A 173 -9.01 -8.71 8.02
CA CYS A 173 -8.41 -9.87 7.36
C CYS A 173 -7.06 -9.54 6.75
N GLU A 174 -6.01 -10.27 7.14
CA GLU A 174 -4.68 -10.16 6.54
C GLU A 174 -4.49 -11.09 5.33
N ASP A 175 -5.30 -12.15 5.22
CA ASP A 175 -5.27 -13.11 4.12
C ASP A 175 -6.52 -13.05 3.22
N GLU A 176 -6.31 -13.25 1.92
CA GLU A 176 -7.35 -13.18 0.89
C GLU A 176 -8.42 -14.28 1.05
N ALA A 177 -8.09 -15.46 1.56
CA ALA A 177 -9.04 -16.57 1.63
C ALA A 177 -10.12 -16.33 2.71
N THR A 178 -9.72 -15.80 3.87
CA THR A 178 -10.64 -15.41 4.94
C THR A 178 -11.47 -14.19 4.55
N LEU A 179 -10.87 -13.22 3.85
CA LEU A 179 -11.58 -12.07 3.30
C LEU A 179 -12.64 -12.49 2.28
N GLU A 180 -12.26 -13.28 1.27
CA GLU A 180 -13.18 -13.81 0.26
C GLU A 180 -14.34 -14.60 0.90
N LEU A 181 -14.07 -15.39 1.94
CA LEU A 181 -15.11 -16.12 2.69
C LEU A 181 -16.11 -15.16 3.35
N LEU A 182 -15.63 -14.15 4.08
CA LEU A 182 -16.49 -13.19 4.76
C LEU A 182 -17.31 -12.36 3.77
N GLU A 183 -16.68 -11.84 2.70
CA GLU A 183 -17.36 -11.08 1.66
C GLU A 183 -18.44 -11.92 0.95
N MET A 184 -18.13 -13.16 0.63
CA MET A 184 -19.06 -14.10 0.01
C MET A 184 -20.25 -14.38 0.95
N VAL A 185 -20.03 -14.70 2.22
CA VAL A 185 -21.11 -14.97 3.18
C VAL A 185 -21.94 -13.72 3.44
N MET A 186 -21.32 -12.54 3.55
CA MET A 186 -22.02 -11.27 3.67
C MET A 186 -22.93 -11.02 2.47
N ALA A 187 -22.44 -11.27 1.25
CA ALA A 187 -23.23 -11.16 0.03
C ALA A 187 -24.39 -12.18 -0.03
N GLU A 188 -24.16 -13.43 0.37
CA GLU A 188 -25.19 -14.47 0.46
C GLU A 188 -26.30 -14.13 1.46
N GLN A 189 -25.94 -13.49 2.58
CA GLN A 189 -26.90 -12.98 3.57
C GLN A 189 -27.57 -11.67 3.14
N GLY A 190 -27.28 -11.15 1.95
CA GLY A 190 -27.83 -9.91 1.44
C GLY A 190 -27.40 -8.68 2.23
N ILE A 191 -26.23 -8.74 2.89
CA ILE A 191 -25.64 -7.58 3.55
C ILE A 191 -25.17 -6.62 2.46
N THR A 192 -25.81 -5.46 2.41
CA THR A 192 -25.49 -4.40 1.45
C THR A 192 -24.56 -3.38 2.09
N GLN A 193 -23.81 -2.62 1.27
CA GLN A 193 -23.02 -1.49 1.78
C GLN A 193 -23.87 -0.52 2.61
N LYS A 194 -25.13 -0.28 2.23
CA LYS A 194 -26.04 0.56 3.00
C LYS A 194 -26.24 0.05 4.43
N ARG A 195 -26.41 -1.27 4.60
CA ARG A 195 -26.58 -1.90 5.91
C ARG A 195 -25.30 -1.82 6.74
N ILE A 196 -24.14 -1.94 6.10
CA ILE A 196 -22.84 -1.75 6.75
C ILE A 196 -22.70 -0.31 7.26
N ASP A 197 -22.99 0.67 6.40
CA ASP A 197 -22.91 2.09 6.75
C ASP A 197 -23.90 2.44 7.88
N GLU A 198 -25.14 1.91 7.83
CA GLU A 198 -26.13 2.05 8.90
C GLU A 198 -25.64 1.48 10.23
N CYS A 199 -25.01 0.30 10.22
CA CYS A 199 -24.47 -0.32 11.43
C CYS A 199 -23.30 0.48 12.02
N ARG A 200 -22.37 0.95 11.18
CA ARG A 200 -21.24 1.80 11.61
C ARG A 200 -21.72 3.15 12.17
N GLY A 201 -22.72 3.75 11.51
CA GLY A 201 -23.29 5.05 11.90
C GLY A 201 -24.32 5.00 13.02
N ALA A 202 -24.74 3.82 13.51
CA ALA A 202 -25.85 3.71 14.47
C ALA A 202 -25.62 4.49 15.77
N LYS A 203 -24.39 4.47 16.30
CA LYS A 203 -24.02 5.23 17.51
C LYS A 203 -24.04 6.73 17.26
N GLU A 204 -23.51 7.17 16.12
CA GLU A 204 -23.56 8.58 15.69
C GLU A 204 -25.02 9.05 15.55
N LEU A 205 -25.88 8.28 14.87
CA LEU A 205 -27.29 8.62 14.69
C LEU A 205 -28.05 8.70 16.02
N THR A 206 -27.74 7.83 16.97
CA THR A 206 -28.33 7.87 18.31
C THR A 206 -27.88 9.13 19.06
N MET A 207 -26.58 9.41 19.07
CA MET A 207 -26.04 10.63 19.67
C MET A 207 -26.59 11.90 19.00
N LEU A 208 -26.79 11.89 17.68
CA LEU A 208 -27.38 12.99 16.94
C LEU A 208 -28.82 13.27 17.41
N ALA A 209 -29.65 12.23 17.52
CA ALA A 209 -31.01 12.36 18.03
C ALA A 209 -31.05 12.85 19.49
N ASP A 210 -30.14 12.37 20.33
CA ASP A 210 -30.02 12.83 21.72
C ASP A 210 -29.61 14.31 21.79
N VAL A 211 -28.66 14.74 20.95
CA VAL A 211 -28.22 16.15 20.86
C VAL A 211 -29.35 17.04 20.34
N GLU A 212 -30.11 16.59 19.34
CA GLU A 212 -31.32 17.30 18.87
C GLU A 212 -32.35 17.46 19.99
N ALA A 213 -32.57 16.43 20.81
CA ALA A 213 -33.45 16.51 21.98
C ALA A 213 -32.93 17.49 23.05
N LEU A 214 -31.62 17.50 23.29
CA LEU A 214 -30.97 18.47 24.20
C LEU A 214 -31.14 19.91 23.70
N ILE A 215 -30.98 20.15 22.40
CA ILE A 215 -31.22 21.47 21.78
C ILE A 215 -32.67 21.90 21.98
N ASN A 216 -33.63 21.00 21.73
CA ASN A 216 -35.06 21.29 21.87
C ASN A 216 -35.48 21.58 23.33
N THR A 217 -34.76 21.01 24.30
CA THR A 217 -34.99 21.26 25.74
C THR A 217 -34.21 22.47 26.27
N GLY A 218 -33.36 23.10 25.46
CA GLY A 218 -32.52 24.23 25.84
C GLY A 218 -31.39 23.85 26.81
N ALA A 219 -30.95 22.59 26.79
CA ALA A 219 -29.85 22.12 27.62
C ALA A 219 -28.51 22.78 27.21
N ASP A 220 -27.59 22.90 28.16
CA ASP A 220 -26.25 23.43 27.89
C ASP A 220 -25.38 22.39 27.17
N LEU A 221 -25.15 22.60 25.87
CA LEU A 221 -24.30 21.75 25.03
C LEU A 221 -22.81 21.79 25.43
N ASN A 222 -22.42 22.74 26.29
CA ASN A 222 -21.07 22.87 26.81
C ASN A 222 -20.90 22.21 28.19
N ALA A 223 -21.92 21.50 28.68
CA ALA A 223 -21.82 20.74 29.91
C ALA A 223 -20.61 19.77 29.84
N GLN A 224 -19.77 19.84 30.87
CA GLN A 224 -18.61 18.99 31.02
C GLN A 224 -18.94 17.80 31.93
N ASP A 225 -18.47 16.61 31.58
CA ASP A 225 -18.55 15.44 32.43
C ASP A 225 -17.54 15.51 33.59
N ASN A 226 -17.42 14.42 34.37
CA ASN A 226 -16.49 14.35 35.50
C ASN A 226 -15.01 14.50 35.10
N ASN A 227 -14.68 14.24 33.84
CA ASN A 227 -13.34 14.38 33.27
C ASN A 227 -13.17 15.72 32.55
N GLY A 228 -14.17 16.61 32.56
CA GLY A 228 -14.10 17.88 31.84
C GLY A 228 -14.43 17.76 30.34
N ALA A 229 -14.82 16.59 29.84
CA ALA A 229 -15.12 16.40 28.42
C ALA A 229 -16.53 16.92 28.08
N THR A 230 -16.65 17.61 26.94
CA THR A 230 -17.95 18.06 26.39
C THR A 230 -18.46 17.10 25.31
N LEU A 231 -19.72 17.26 24.89
CA LEU A 231 -20.27 16.51 23.75
C LEU A 231 -19.40 16.66 22.48
N LEU A 232 -18.82 17.84 22.28
CA LEU A 232 -17.93 18.09 21.14
C LEU A 232 -16.60 17.33 21.27
N HIS A 233 -16.06 17.13 22.47
CA HIS A 233 -14.88 16.26 22.66
C HIS A 233 -15.19 14.81 22.25
N ILE A 234 -16.34 14.30 22.68
CA ILE A 234 -16.78 12.94 22.38
C ILE A 234 -16.99 12.76 20.87
N ALA A 235 -17.71 13.69 20.23
CA ALA A 235 -17.90 13.67 18.78
C ALA A 235 -16.57 13.78 18.03
N SER A 236 -15.63 14.59 18.55
CA SER A 236 -14.31 14.78 17.96
C SER A 236 -13.42 13.56 18.07
N ALA A 237 -13.42 12.84 19.20
CA ALA A 237 -12.63 11.62 19.37
C ALA A 237 -13.14 10.47 18.49
N ASN A 238 -14.46 10.37 18.31
CA ASN A 238 -15.11 9.29 17.57
C ASN A 238 -15.32 9.58 16.07
N GLY A 239 -15.01 10.79 15.61
CA GLY A 239 -15.21 11.19 14.21
C GLY A 239 -16.68 11.35 13.79
N TYR A 240 -17.58 11.62 14.73
CA TYR A 240 -19.01 11.79 14.49
C TYR A 240 -19.30 13.14 13.83
N MET A 241 -19.10 13.19 12.51
CA MET A 241 -19.16 14.40 11.68
C MET A 241 -20.50 15.13 11.82
N SER A 242 -21.61 14.41 11.72
CA SER A 242 -22.97 15.00 11.74
C SER A 242 -23.28 15.61 13.10
N VAL A 243 -22.83 14.95 14.18
CA VAL A 243 -23.00 15.45 15.55
C VAL A 243 -22.12 16.68 15.79
N ALA A 244 -20.88 16.64 15.34
CA ALA A 244 -19.95 17.76 15.47
C ALA A 244 -20.42 18.98 14.67
N GLU A 245 -20.88 18.81 13.42
CA GLU A 245 -21.48 19.87 12.62
C GLU A 245 -22.66 20.51 13.36
N LEU A 246 -23.61 19.70 13.86
CA LEU A 246 -24.75 20.20 14.61
C LEU A 246 -24.34 20.98 15.86
N LEU A 247 -23.39 20.47 16.65
CA LEU A 247 -22.89 21.14 17.85
C LEU A 247 -22.24 22.49 17.52
N VAL A 248 -21.42 22.53 16.46
CA VAL A 248 -20.73 23.74 16.02
C VAL A 248 -21.73 24.77 15.45
N ASP A 249 -22.73 24.35 14.70
CA ASP A 249 -23.83 25.19 14.21
C ASP A 249 -24.63 25.82 15.36
N GLN A 250 -24.82 25.07 16.45
CA GLN A 250 -25.42 25.57 17.69
C GLN A 250 -24.44 26.33 18.59
N ARG A 251 -23.28 26.72 18.07
CA ARG A 251 -22.25 27.53 18.75
C ARG A 251 -21.66 26.87 20.00
N ALA A 252 -21.49 25.55 20.00
CA ALA A 252 -20.69 24.87 21.01
C ALA A 252 -19.26 25.44 21.07
N GLN A 253 -18.69 25.48 22.26
CA GLN A 253 -17.38 26.09 22.49
C GLN A 253 -16.25 25.14 22.07
N LEU A 254 -15.42 25.61 21.14
CA LEU A 254 -14.28 24.85 20.58
C LEU A 254 -13.03 24.83 21.49
N GLU A 255 -12.98 25.69 22.50
CA GLU A 255 -11.77 25.93 23.32
C GLU A 255 -11.93 25.49 24.78
N LEU A 256 -13.02 24.79 25.11
CA LEU A 256 -13.15 24.16 26.42
C LEU A 256 -12.13 23.05 26.55
N LYS A 257 -11.56 22.93 27.75
CA LYS A 257 -10.51 21.97 28.06
C LYS A 257 -11.00 20.94 29.04
N ASP A 258 -10.70 19.68 28.77
CA ASP A 258 -10.90 18.58 29.71
C ASP A 258 -9.82 18.58 30.82
N SER A 259 -9.83 17.53 31.65
CA SER A 259 -8.89 17.36 32.77
C SER A 259 -7.42 17.30 32.35
N ASP A 260 -7.13 16.88 31.12
CA ASP A 260 -5.78 16.80 30.56
C ASP A 260 -5.40 18.08 29.79
N GLY A 261 -6.30 19.08 29.79
CA GLY A 261 -6.12 20.33 29.08
C GLY A 261 -6.38 20.22 27.58
N TRP A 262 -6.95 19.10 27.11
CA TRP A 262 -7.24 18.86 25.71
C TRP A 262 -8.48 19.62 25.29
N THR A 263 -8.43 20.22 24.10
CA THR A 263 -9.61 20.77 23.41
C THR A 263 -10.21 19.70 22.51
N PRO A 264 -11.42 19.88 21.96
CA PRO A 264 -11.97 18.97 20.95
C PRO A 264 -11.03 18.76 19.75
N LEU A 265 -10.24 19.77 19.39
CA LEU A 265 -9.22 19.64 18.33
C LEU A 265 -8.08 18.69 18.71
N HIS A 266 -7.66 18.65 19.99
CA HIS A 266 -6.70 17.64 20.47
C HIS A 266 -7.29 16.24 20.40
N ALA A 267 -8.56 16.07 20.80
CA ALA A 267 -9.24 14.79 20.70
C ALA A 267 -9.33 14.31 19.24
N ALA A 268 -9.77 15.17 18.30
CA ALA A 268 -9.80 14.83 16.87
C ALA A 268 -8.41 14.48 16.33
N ALA A 269 -7.37 15.23 16.70
CA ALA A 269 -6.02 15.00 16.23
C ALA A 269 -5.40 13.71 16.79
N CYS A 270 -5.56 13.45 18.08
CA CYS A 270 -5.03 12.25 18.75
C CYS A 270 -5.59 10.97 18.14
N TRP A 271 -6.90 10.96 17.83
CA TRP A 271 -7.60 9.82 17.26
C TRP A 271 -7.62 9.81 15.73
N GLY A 272 -6.86 10.70 15.06
CA GLY A 272 -6.73 10.68 13.60
C GLY A 272 -8.03 10.98 12.85
N GLN A 273 -8.89 11.82 13.41
CA GLN A 273 -10.20 12.13 12.82
C GLN A 273 -10.12 13.32 11.86
N VAL A 274 -10.74 13.19 10.68
CA VAL A 274 -10.81 14.27 9.67
C VAL A 274 -11.56 15.51 10.17
N LEU A 275 -12.27 15.39 11.29
CA LEU A 275 -12.95 16.50 11.97
C LEU A 275 -12.04 17.69 12.31
N VAL A 276 -10.71 17.50 12.32
CA VAL A 276 -9.75 18.61 12.46
C VAL A 276 -10.01 19.76 11.48
N GLU A 277 -10.43 19.47 10.24
CA GLU A 277 -10.72 20.48 9.23
C GLU A 277 -11.97 21.29 9.60
N LEU A 278 -13.05 20.61 10.00
CA LEU A 278 -14.30 21.24 10.44
C LEU A 278 -14.07 22.15 11.64
N LEU A 279 -13.36 21.67 12.65
CA LEU A 279 -13.10 22.43 13.88
C LEU A 279 -12.25 23.68 13.57
N VAL A 280 -11.19 23.55 12.77
CA VAL A 280 -10.33 24.68 12.39
C VAL A 280 -11.07 25.68 11.51
N ALA A 281 -11.91 25.22 10.58
CA ALA A 281 -12.76 26.09 9.75
C ALA A 281 -13.73 26.93 10.60
N HIS A 282 -14.12 26.43 11.77
CA HIS A 282 -14.98 27.14 12.72
C HIS A 282 -14.21 27.89 13.82
N GLY A 283 -12.88 27.98 13.70
CA GLY A 283 -12.02 28.81 14.54
C GLY A 283 -11.38 28.10 15.73
N ALA A 284 -11.25 26.77 15.71
CA ALA A 284 -10.48 26.05 16.71
C ALA A 284 -8.98 26.41 16.63
N ASN A 285 -8.35 26.63 17.78
CA ASN A 285 -6.98 27.11 17.87
C ASN A 285 -5.96 25.97 17.68
N LEU A 286 -5.28 25.98 16.54
CA LEU A 286 -4.20 25.05 16.18
C LEU A 286 -2.99 25.08 17.14
N ASN A 287 -2.84 26.14 17.94
CA ASN A 287 -1.73 26.34 18.87
C ASN A 287 -2.18 26.25 20.34
N SER A 288 -3.39 25.75 20.61
CA SER A 288 -3.82 25.47 21.98
C SER A 288 -2.91 24.41 22.60
N LYS A 289 -2.62 24.54 23.89
CA LYS A 289 -1.65 23.69 24.61
C LYS A 289 -2.34 22.88 25.70
N SER A 290 -2.06 21.58 25.76
CA SER A 290 -2.49 20.69 26.84
C SER A 290 -1.82 21.03 28.18
N VAL A 291 -2.17 20.32 29.25
CA VAL A 291 -1.46 20.41 30.54
C VAL A 291 0.02 20.02 30.40
N LEU A 292 0.36 19.17 29.42
CA LEU A 292 1.73 18.74 29.10
C LEU A 292 2.44 19.66 28.08
N ASP A 293 1.85 20.82 27.75
CA ASP A 293 2.37 21.79 26.77
C ASP A 293 2.38 21.28 25.31
N GLU A 294 1.60 20.24 25.01
CA GLU A 294 1.47 19.64 23.67
C GLU A 294 0.37 20.34 22.87
N THR A 295 0.60 20.57 21.58
CA THR A 295 -0.40 21.08 20.64
C THR A 295 -1.19 19.93 19.97
N PRO A 296 -2.34 20.20 19.31
CA PRO A 296 -3.03 19.18 18.53
C PRO A 296 -2.14 18.46 17.52
N LEU A 297 -1.16 19.18 16.93
CA LEU A 297 -0.20 18.58 16.01
C LEU A 297 0.78 17.62 16.70
N ASP A 298 1.16 17.90 17.95
CA ASP A 298 2.11 17.08 18.72
C ASP A 298 1.49 15.74 19.12
N VAL A 299 0.21 15.75 19.50
CA VAL A 299 -0.55 14.54 19.87
C VAL A 299 -1.05 13.73 18.67
N CYS A 300 -0.97 14.27 17.45
CA CYS A 300 -1.47 13.63 16.23
C CYS A 300 -0.53 12.53 15.73
N ILE A 301 -0.90 11.26 15.89
CA ILE A 301 -0.05 10.13 15.46
C ILE A 301 -0.32 9.76 14.00
N ASP A 302 -1.56 9.97 13.51
CA ASP A 302 -1.94 9.69 12.12
C ASP A 302 -1.23 10.64 11.14
N GLU A 303 -0.51 10.09 10.16
CA GLU A 303 0.31 10.87 9.23
C GLU A 303 -0.52 11.73 8.27
N GLU A 304 -1.70 11.25 7.85
CA GLU A 304 -2.58 11.99 6.95
C GLU A 304 -3.20 13.19 7.66
N VAL A 305 -3.74 12.99 8.86
CA VAL A 305 -4.30 14.06 9.69
C VAL A 305 -3.20 15.02 10.17
N ARG A 306 -2.00 14.51 10.48
CA ARG A 306 -0.84 15.36 10.80
C ARG A 306 -0.44 16.24 9.61
N ALA A 307 -0.44 15.69 8.39
CA ALA A 307 -0.19 16.47 7.18
C ALA A 307 -1.25 17.56 6.98
N LYS A 308 -2.55 17.23 7.17
CA LYS A 308 -3.66 18.20 7.11
C LYS A 308 -3.51 19.30 8.15
N LEU A 309 -3.25 18.95 9.42
CA LEU A 309 -3.00 19.93 10.49
C LEU A 309 -1.78 20.82 10.19
N THR A 310 -0.73 20.26 9.58
CA THR A 310 0.46 21.02 9.16
C THR A 310 0.12 22.01 8.04
N ASP A 311 -0.65 21.57 7.04
CA ASP A 311 -1.13 22.44 5.96
C ASP A 311 -2.04 23.55 6.49
N LEU A 312 -3.01 23.22 7.35
CA LEU A 312 -3.88 24.18 8.02
C LEU A 312 -3.08 25.20 8.84
N LYS A 313 -2.05 24.75 9.55
CA LYS A 313 -1.13 25.61 10.30
C LYS A 313 -0.31 26.52 9.39
N ASN A 314 0.25 26.00 8.30
CA ASN A 314 1.02 26.79 7.35
C ASN A 314 0.16 27.86 6.67
N LYS A 315 -1.07 27.50 6.28
CA LYS A 315 -2.07 28.43 5.72
C LYS A 315 -2.44 29.51 6.73
N HIS A 316 -2.71 29.12 7.98
CA HIS A 316 -2.98 30.06 9.07
C HIS A 316 -1.80 31.04 9.28
N ASP A 317 -0.57 30.54 9.36
CA ASP A 317 0.63 31.37 9.53
C ASP A 317 0.85 32.33 8.34
N ALA A 318 0.56 31.88 7.11
CA ALA A 318 0.66 32.71 5.91
C ALA A 318 -0.37 33.85 5.90
N ILE A 319 -1.62 33.56 6.29
CA ILE A 319 -2.70 34.55 6.44
C ILE A 319 -2.34 35.57 7.51
N MET A 320 -1.83 35.13 8.67
CA MET A 320 -1.43 36.05 9.75
C MET A 320 -0.27 36.96 9.34
N LYS A 321 0.72 36.42 8.63
CA LYS A 321 1.84 37.21 8.06
C LYS A 321 1.38 38.26 7.04
N SER A 322 0.37 37.97 6.23
CA SER A 322 -0.15 38.91 5.23
C SER A 322 -0.95 40.06 5.88
N GLN A 323 -1.71 39.78 6.94
CA GLN A 323 -2.40 40.81 7.73
C GLN A 323 -1.44 41.71 8.52
N ASP A 324 -0.35 41.17 9.06
CA ASP A 324 0.66 41.98 9.75
C ASP A 324 1.42 42.92 8.81
N LYS A 325 1.65 42.50 7.54
CA LYS A 325 2.15 43.40 6.50
C LYS A 325 1.18 44.57 6.24
N GLN A 326 -0.14 44.32 6.19
CA GLN A 326 -1.13 45.39 6.02
C GLN A 326 -1.20 46.35 7.23
N LYS A 327 -1.07 45.85 8.47
CA LYS A 327 -1.00 46.69 9.68
C LYS A 327 0.27 47.54 9.72
N GLY A 328 1.41 47.01 9.26
CA GLY A 328 2.68 47.73 9.18
C GLY A 328 2.64 48.94 8.24
N THR A 329 1.90 48.85 7.13
CA THR A 329 1.74 49.95 6.16
C THR A 329 0.77 51.04 6.68
N LEU A 330 -0.22 50.66 7.50
CA LEU A 330 -1.16 51.59 8.14
C LEU A 330 -0.54 52.33 9.35
N GLN A 331 0.36 51.69 10.11
CA GLN A 331 1.08 52.36 11.21
C GLN A 331 2.10 53.39 10.74
N ARG A 332 2.64 53.27 9.53
CA ARG A 332 3.61 54.24 8.98
C ARG A 332 2.97 55.58 8.56
N ARG A 333 1.63 55.69 8.55
CA ARG A 333 0.90 56.93 8.22
C ARG A 333 0.40 57.75 9.42
N VAL A 334 0.63 57.30 10.67
CA VAL A 334 0.21 58.05 11.87
C VAL A 334 1.32 58.09 12.92
N SER A 335 2.42 58.79 12.61
CA SER A 335 3.33 59.30 13.65
C SER A 335 4.23 60.41 13.10
N SER A 336 3.62 61.55 12.74
CA SER A 336 4.30 62.84 12.70
C SER A 336 3.69 63.74 13.77
N THR A 337 4.12 63.57 15.03
CA THR A 337 4.06 64.60 16.09
C THR A 337 4.68 64.09 17.40
N GLY A 338 5.76 64.74 17.85
CA GLY A 338 5.99 65.08 19.26
C GLY A 338 6.49 64.02 20.25
N SER A 339 7.75 64.16 20.67
CA SER A 339 8.35 63.56 21.88
C SER A 339 7.52 63.73 23.15
N ARG A 340 7.33 62.64 23.92
CA ARG A 340 7.68 62.46 25.35
C ARG A 340 6.81 61.38 26.03
N GLY A 341 7.47 60.41 26.69
CA GLY A 341 6.93 59.63 27.82
C GLY A 341 6.03 58.44 27.50
N LYS A 342 6.60 57.23 27.34
CA LYS A 342 5.83 55.97 27.38
C LYS A 342 5.45 55.64 28.83
N VAL A 343 4.20 55.93 29.19
CA VAL A 343 3.49 55.30 30.31
C VAL A 343 2.79 54.06 29.76
N VAL A 344 3.19 52.88 30.23
CA VAL A 344 2.52 51.61 29.92
C VAL A 344 1.24 51.52 30.74
N ARG A 345 0.08 51.71 30.12
CA ARG A 345 -1.21 51.34 30.73
C ARG A 345 -1.35 49.81 30.68
N ARG A 346 -1.54 49.18 31.84
CA ARG A 346 -1.97 47.78 31.94
C ARG A 346 -3.38 47.68 31.37
N VAL A 347 -3.53 46.90 30.30
CA VAL A 347 -4.82 46.57 29.69
C VAL A 347 -5.55 45.55 30.60
N SER A 348 -6.85 45.73 30.79
CA SER A 348 -7.68 44.88 31.66
C SER A 348 -7.77 43.44 31.11
N VAL A 349 -7.88 42.44 32.01
CA VAL A 349 -8.03 41.01 31.63
C VAL A 349 -9.26 40.79 30.74
N ASN A 350 -10.34 41.54 30.96
CA ASN A 350 -11.55 41.48 30.13
C ASN A 350 -11.34 42.02 28.70
N GLU A 351 -10.47 43.02 28.51
CA GLU A 351 -10.11 43.52 27.18
C GLU A 351 -9.23 42.51 26.42
N ARG A 352 -8.40 41.75 27.15
CA ARG A 352 -7.58 40.68 26.56
C ARG A 352 -8.45 39.54 26.03
N SER A 353 -9.42 39.06 26.81
CA SER A 353 -10.37 38.04 26.38
C SER A 353 -11.30 38.51 25.24
N SER A 354 -11.59 39.82 25.16
CA SER A 354 -12.33 40.42 24.04
C SER A 354 -11.48 40.54 22.78
N LEU A 355 -10.16 40.73 22.89
CA LEU A 355 -9.23 40.76 21.77
C LEU A 355 -9.06 39.37 21.16
N TYR A 356 -8.83 38.35 21.99
CA TYR A 356 -8.77 36.95 21.53
C TYR A 356 -10.06 36.52 20.83
N ARG A 357 -11.23 36.81 21.41
CA ARG A 357 -12.51 36.53 20.74
C ARG A 357 -12.67 37.26 19.39
N ARG A 358 -12.12 38.47 19.25
CA ARG A 358 -12.14 39.21 17.98
C ARG A 358 -11.15 38.67 16.96
N GLU A 359 -10.00 38.19 17.40
CA GLU A 359 -9.01 37.52 16.55
C GLU A 359 -9.54 36.16 16.07
N HIS A 360 -10.08 35.33 16.96
CA HIS A 360 -10.71 34.06 16.59
C HIS A 360 -11.94 34.24 15.68
N HIS A 361 -12.76 35.28 15.91
CA HIS A 361 -13.86 35.58 15.00
C HIS A 361 -13.37 36.04 13.62
N ARG A 362 -12.26 36.78 13.55
CA ARG A 362 -11.61 37.15 12.28
C ARG A 362 -10.98 35.94 11.59
N GLU A 363 -10.36 35.03 12.35
CA GLU A 363 -9.79 33.78 11.84
C GLU A 363 -10.88 32.90 11.21
N ALA A 364 -12.02 32.70 11.89
CA ALA A 364 -13.15 31.94 11.35
C ALA A 364 -13.77 32.57 10.09
N ILE A 365 -13.84 33.91 10.01
CA ILE A 365 -14.32 34.61 8.80
C ILE A 365 -13.42 34.32 7.60
N VAL A 366 -12.09 34.31 7.79
CA VAL A 366 -11.14 34.05 6.70
C VAL A 366 -11.28 32.63 6.14
N TRP A 367 -11.66 31.65 6.96
CA TRP A 367 -11.87 30.27 6.52
C TRP A 367 -13.24 30.03 5.87
N GLN A 368 -14.22 30.91 6.08
CA GLN A 368 -15.58 30.79 5.53
C GLN A 368 -15.79 31.58 4.22
N GLU A 369 -14.86 32.45 3.81
CA GLU A 369 -14.95 33.20 2.55
C GLU A 369 -14.53 32.32 1.35
N PRO A 370 -15.37 32.15 0.30
CA PRO A 370 -14.94 31.52 -0.94
C PRO A 370 -13.85 32.36 -1.61
N ALA A 371 -12.82 31.72 -2.15
CA ALA A 371 -11.77 32.39 -2.92
C ALA A 371 -12.36 33.09 -4.16
N THR A 372 -12.80 34.33 -4.01
CA THR A 372 -13.25 35.20 -5.10
C THR A 372 -12.51 36.52 -5.05
N THR A 373 -11.22 36.49 -5.38
CA THR A 373 -10.47 37.66 -5.87
C THR A 373 -9.36 37.16 -6.81
N PRO A 374 -9.28 37.66 -8.06
CA PRO A 374 -8.14 37.36 -8.92
C PRO A 374 -6.87 37.96 -8.31
N GLU A 375 -5.75 37.23 -8.38
CA GLU A 375 -4.45 37.77 -8.00
C GLU A 375 -4.12 39.02 -8.82
N PRO A 376 -3.60 40.11 -8.21
CA PRO A 376 -3.09 41.25 -8.96
C PRO A 376 -1.86 40.83 -9.76
N GLN A 377 -1.85 41.22 -11.04
CA GLN A 377 -0.68 41.11 -11.92
C GLN A 377 0.51 41.88 -11.33
N ASP A 378 1.62 41.18 -11.09
CA ASP A 378 2.90 41.79 -10.78
C ASP A 378 3.36 42.64 -11.96
N TYR A 379 3.45 43.95 -11.74
CA TYR A 379 4.14 44.86 -12.64
C TYR A 379 5.65 44.81 -12.35
N ASP A 380 6.42 44.51 -13.39
CA ASP A 380 7.88 44.61 -13.48
C ASP A 380 8.40 45.97 -12.94
N GLU A 381 9.00 45.98 -11.76
CA GLU A 381 9.86 47.07 -11.26
C GLU A 381 11.33 46.64 -11.32
N ASP A 382 11.91 46.60 -12.53
CA ASP A 382 13.37 46.49 -12.71
C ASP A 382 13.86 47.36 -13.89
N ARG A 383 13.38 48.61 -13.94
CA ARG A 383 13.89 49.65 -14.85
C ARG A 383 14.10 50.98 -14.14
N GLN A 384 15.01 51.03 -13.15
CA GLN A 384 15.61 52.32 -12.79
C GLN A 384 16.91 52.26 -11.98
N THR A 385 18.01 51.80 -12.58
CA THR A 385 19.34 52.37 -12.27
C THR A 385 20.32 52.12 -13.42
N ASP A 386 20.13 52.84 -14.52
CA ASP A 386 21.09 52.97 -15.63
C ASP A 386 21.26 54.46 -16.00
N ILE A 387 21.44 55.31 -14.98
CA ILE A 387 21.89 56.69 -15.12
C ILE A 387 22.83 57.01 -13.97
N GLU A 388 24.02 56.41 -14.00
CA GLU A 388 25.27 56.92 -13.42
C GLU A 388 26.35 55.89 -13.75
N LEU A 389 26.88 55.94 -14.98
CA LEU A 389 28.24 55.53 -15.39
C LEU A 389 28.33 55.40 -16.93
N LEU A 390 28.06 56.49 -17.62
CA LEU A 390 28.76 56.78 -18.86
C LEU A 390 29.41 58.15 -18.67
N HIS A 391 30.74 58.18 -18.53
CA HIS A 391 31.62 59.12 -19.24
C HIS A 391 33.11 58.81 -18.97
N VAL A 392 33.83 58.55 -20.07
CA VAL A 392 35.30 58.59 -20.31
C VAL A 392 36.10 57.39 -19.80
N GLY A 393 36.92 56.66 -20.58
CA GLY A 393 37.31 56.76 -21.98
C GLY A 393 38.49 55.82 -22.29
N ASN A 394 38.56 55.37 -23.55
CA ASN A 394 39.70 54.90 -24.37
C ASN A 394 40.77 53.91 -23.83
N GLY A 395 41.05 52.89 -24.65
CA GLY A 395 42.36 52.22 -24.69
C GLY A 395 42.34 50.84 -25.34
N GLU A 396 43.10 50.65 -26.41
CA GLU A 396 43.13 49.47 -27.30
C GLU A 396 43.99 48.28 -26.79
N THR A 397 43.98 47.20 -27.60
CA THR A 397 45.06 46.20 -27.88
C THR A 397 45.24 44.92 -27.04
N SER A 398 44.77 43.81 -27.64
CA SER A 398 45.50 42.62 -28.14
C SER A 398 46.58 41.82 -27.35
N VAL A 399 46.53 40.51 -27.63
CA VAL A 399 47.60 39.46 -27.63
C VAL A 399 47.78 38.55 -26.39
N SER A 400 48.09 37.30 -26.76
CA SER A 400 48.18 36.00 -26.09
C SER A 400 49.40 35.71 -25.20
N LEU A 401 49.34 34.51 -24.59
CA LEU A 401 50.37 33.46 -24.42
C LEU A 401 50.95 33.20 -23.01
N ALA A 402 50.74 31.95 -22.58
CA ALA A 402 51.69 30.97 -22.01
C ALA A 402 52.43 31.21 -20.67
N SER A 403 52.12 30.28 -19.75
CA SER A 403 53.03 29.36 -19.02
C SER A 403 54.17 29.88 -18.12
N SER A 404 54.14 29.33 -16.90
CA SER A 404 55.24 28.62 -16.21
C SER A 404 55.66 29.18 -14.86
N VAL A 405 55.64 28.26 -13.89
CA VAL A 405 56.26 28.24 -12.56
C VAL A 405 57.79 28.43 -12.68
N PRO A 406 58.50 28.80 -11.58
CA PRO A 406 59.17 27.74 -10.81
C PRO A 406 59.22 28.00 -9.29
N GLY A 407 59.35 26.92 -8.52
CA GLY A 407 59.65 26.93 -7.09
C GLY A 407 61.12 26.64 -6.78
N GLU A 408 61.50 26.79 -5.51
CA GLU A 408 62.73 26.31 -4.84
C GLU A 408 62.47 26.43 -3.31
N LEU A 409 63.05 25.68 -2.36
CA LEU A 409 63.83 24.43 -2.29
C LEU A 409 64.05 24.16 -0.76
N TRP A 410 64.51 22.96 -0.42
CA TRP A 410 65.31 22.53 0.76
C TRP A 410 64.69 21.48 1.70
N SER A 411 65.58 20.54 2.03
CA SER A 411 65.35 19.15 2.40
C SER A 411 65.85 18.85 3.83
N GLY A 412 65.29 17.80 4.45
CA GLY A 412 66.08 16.73 5.08
C GLY A 412 66.29 16.72 6.61
N GLY A 413 65.54 15.83 7.29
CA GLY A 413 66.08 14.78 8.15
C GLY A 413 66.14 14.97 9.68
N GLY A 414 65.46 14.09 10.43
CA GLY A 414 65.79 13.81 11.85
C GLY A 414 64.63 13.29 12.72
N ARG A 415 64.68 12.00 13.08
CA ARG A 415 63.76 11.19 13.93
C ARG A 415 63.42 11.77 15.32
N MET A 416 62.19 11.57 15.80
CA MET A 416 61.80 10.59 16.87
C MET A 416 60.31 10.66 17.26
N ASP A 417 59.65 9.49 17.16
CA ASP A 417 58.61 8.85 17.99
C ASP A 417 57.44 9.64 18.62
N ARG A 418 56.22 9.29 18.17
CA ARG A 418 55.26 8.50 18.97
C ARG A 418 54.01 8.14 18.14
N SER A 419 54.02 6.92 17.58
CA SER A 419 52.84 6.14 17.23
C SER A 419 52.60 5.11 18.34
N GLY A 420 51.36 5.00 18.81
CA GLY A 420 50.93 3.96 19.73
C GLY A 420 49.82 3.15 19.08
N THR A 421 50.17 1.95 18.61
CA THR A 421 49.26 0.85 18.30
C THR A 421 49.84 -0.44 18.86
N TYR A 422 48.96 -1.44 18.95
CA TYR A 422 49.20 -2.89 19.09
C TYR A 422 49.26 -3.41 20.53
N GLU A 423 48.74 -4.60 20.88
CA GLU A 423 47.78 -5.58 20.35
C GLU A 423 47.74 -6.74 21.38
N LEU A 424 46.64 -7.49 21.40
CA LEU A 424 46.48 -8.96 21.61
C LEU A 424 47.21 -9.65 22.78
N SER A 425 46.53 -10.53 23.52
CA SER A 425 46.50 -11.99 23.20
C SER A 425 45.74 -12.83 24.27
N PRO A 426 45.45 -14.13 24.00
CA PRO A 426 44.43 -14.96 24.66
C PRO A 426 45.00 -15.96 25.70
N ALA A 427 44.14 -16.74 26.35
CA ALA A 427 44.53 -18.00 27.01
C ALA A 427 43.36 -19.00 27.14
N SER A 428 43.68 -20.26 26.84
CA SER A 428 42.89 -21.48 26.99
C SER A 428 43.23 -22.23 28.27
N GLY A 429 42.34 -23.13 28.72
CA GLY A 429 42.61 -24.14 29.75
C GLY A 429 41.48 -25.17 29.86
N GLN A 430 41.81 -26.43 29.50
CA GLN A 430 40.93 -27.62 29.46
C GLN A 430 40.78 -28.31 30.83
N ALA A 431 39.65 -29.01 31.07
CA ALA A 431 39.60 -30.41 31.54
C ALA A 431 38.14 -30.94 31.69
N GLU A 432 37.78 -31.85 30.79
CA GLU A 432 37.04 -33.13 30.88
C GLU A 432 35.94 -33.42 31.94
N GLY A 433 34.85 -34.08 31.48
CA GLY A 433 34.14 -35.11 32.26
C GLY A 433 32.61 -35.25 32.09
N GLU A 434 32.19 -36.00 31.07
CA GLU A 434 31.02 -36.94 30.98
C GLU A 434 29.60 -36.59 31.49
N GLY A 435 28.59 -36.92 30.67
CA GLY A 435 27.29 -37.42 31.15
C GLY A 435 26.04 -36.77 30.54
N ALA A 436 25.34 -37.53 29.69
CA ALA A 436 24.07 -37.18 29.05
C ALA A 436 22.89 -36.98 30.03
N ASP A 437 21.97 -36.06 29.71
CA ASP A 437 20.52 -36.34 29.59
C ASP A 437 19.70 -35.14 29.07
N ASN A 438 19.20 -35.30 27.84
CA ASN A 438 17.82 -35.20 27.37
C ASN A 438 16.82 -34.07 27.77
N MET A 439 16.08 -33.64 26.72
CA MET A 439 14.71 -33.11 26.65
C MET A 439 14.42 -31.58 26.64
N THR A 440 14.25 -31.07 25.41
CA THR A 440 13.03 -30.48 24.78
C THR A 440 12.09 -29.50 25.52
N ARG A 441 11.52 -28.60 24.70
CA ARG A 441 10.31 -27.71 24.84
C ARG A 441 10.65 -26.26 25.21
N GLU A 442 10.07 -25.21 24.61
CA GLU A 442 8.95 -25.08 23.68
C GLU A 442 8.95 -23.64 23.10
N LYS A 443 8.36 -23.49 21.91
CA LYS A 443 7.94 -22.21 21.33
C LYS A 443 6.99 -21.51 22.31
N SER A 444 7.19 -20.22 22.59
CA SER A 444 6.21 -19.41 23.33
C SER A 444 5.21 -18.79 22.36
N HIS A 445 3.94 -19.12 22.58
CA HIS A 445 2.76 -18.56 21.95
C HIS A 445 2.67 -17.05 22.23
N HIS A 446 2.33 -16.26 21.22
CA HIS A 446 2.10 -14.81 21.38
C HIS A 446 0.72 -14.61 22.03
N THR A 447 0.65 -13.86 23.13
CA THR A 447 -0.65 -13.56 23.78
C THR A 447 -1.36 -12.41 23.07
N LEU A 448 -2.69 -12.28 23.21
CA LEU A 448 -3.42 -11.10 22.68
C LEU A 448 -2.87 -9.79 23.22
N ALA A 449 -2.37 -9.81 24.46
CA ALA A 449 -1.69 -8.67 25.04
C ALA A 449 -0.38 -8.32 24.28
N ASP A 450 0.27 -9.27 23.61
CA ASP A 450 1.46 -9.04 22.77
C ASP A 450 1.11 -8.54 21.36
N LEU A 451 -0.01 -8.97 20.79
CA LEU A 451 -0.55 -8.40 19.53
C LEU A 451 -1.10 -6.98 19.73
N LYS A 452 -1.85 -6.76 20.82
CA LYS A 452 -2.29 -5.42 21.26
C LYS A 452 -1.08 -4.55 21.64
N ARG A 453 -0.08 -5.09 22.36
CA ARG A 453 1.19 -4.38 22.63
C ARG A 453 2.04 -4.16 21.39
N GLN A 454 2.06 -5.01 20.37
CA GLN A 454 2.83 -4.75 19.14
C GLN A 454 2.18 -3.63 18.31
N ARG A 455 0.84 -3.58 18.24
CA ARG A 455 0.11 -2.47 17.61
C ARG A 455 0.13 -1.18 18.46
N ALA A 456 0.15 -1.28 19.79
CA ALA A 456 0.26 -0.13 20.70
C ALA A 456 1.71 0.35 20.93
N ALA A 457 2.71 -0.53 20.94
CA ALA A 457 4.14 -0.20 21.10
C ALA A 457 4.76 0.35 19.82
N ALA A 458 4.17 0.06 18.65
CA ALA A 458 4.44 0.82 17.43
C ALA A 458 4.01 2.31 17.56
N LYS A 459 3.14 2.64 18.53
CA LYS A 459 2.67 4.00 18.81
C LYS A 459 3.29 4.66 20.05
N LEU A 460 3.95 3.91 20.96
CA LEU A 460 4.49 4.45 22.21
C LEU A 460 5.90 3.93 22.49
N ASN A 461 6.90 4.79 22.24
CA ASN A 461 8.28 4.55 22.67
C ASN A 461 8.81 5.75 23.48
N LYS A 462 8.42 5.86 24.78
CA LYS A 462 9.33 5.97 25.96
C LYS A 462 8.72 6.51 27.29
N TYR A 463 8.93 5.71 28.35
CA TYR A 463 9.02 5.92 29.83
C TYR A 463 7.79 6.22 30.74
N PRO A 464 7.74 5.64 31.98
CA PRO A 464 6.55 5.62 32.83
C PRO A 464 6.52 6.71 33.94
N ALA A 465 5.32 7.12 34.34
CA ALA A 465 5.01 7.97 35.50
C ALA A 465 4.26 7.17 36.60
N PRO A 466 4.23 7.63 37.88
CA PRO A 466 3.88 6.83 39.06
C PRO A 466 2.36 6.66 39.31
N PRO A 467 1.93 5.75 40.22
CA PRO A 467 0.53 5.27 40.27
C PRO A 467 -0.44 6.25 40.97
N PRO A 468 -1.74 6.22 40.61
CA PRO A 468 -2.77 7.07 41.20
C PRO A 468 -3.29 6.57 42.57
N PRO A 469 -3.91 7.44 43.39
CA PRO A 469 -4.54 7.08 44.67
C PRO A 469 -5.93 6.44 44.50
N LEU A 470 -6.32 5.62 45.49
CA LEU A 470 -7.57 4.85 45.53
C LEU A 470 -8.83 5.71 45.82
N PRO A 471 -10.02 5.29 45.35
CA PRO A 471 -11.28 6.00 45.51
C PRO A 471 -12.00 5.73 46.84
N SER A 472 -12.75 6.72 47.32
CA SER A 472 -13.72 6.59 48.42
C SER A 472 -15.14 6.35 47.89
N THR A 473 -15.71 5.22 48.30
CA THR A 473 -17.12 4.87 48.55
C THR A 473 -18.21 5.88 48.16
N ALA A 474 -19.13 5.49 47.27
CA ALA A 474 -20.58 5.43 47.53
C ALA A 474 -21.36 4.78 46.36
N GLU A 475 -21.90 3.61 46.68
CA GLU A 475 -23.17 2.99 46.26
C GLU A 475 -23.65 2.99 44.79
N VAL A 476 -23.56 1.77 44.27
CA VAL A 476 -24.28 1.11 43.17
C VAL A 476 -25.80 1.16 43.33
N PHE A 477 -26.51 1.32 42.22
CA PHE A 477 -27.78 0.61 41.98
C PHE A 477 -27.67 -0.24 40.71
N PHE A 478 -28.06 -1.52 40.85
CA PHE A 478 -28.06 -2.55 39.81
C PHE A 478 -29.50 -3.07 39.60
N THR A 479 -29.67 -3.76 38.48
CA THR A 479 -30.62 -4.86 38.14
C THR A 479 -31.79 -4.52 37.18
N PRO A 480 -32.35 -5.51 36.45
CA PRO A 480 -31.71 -6.59 35.68
C PRO A 480 -32.45 -6.94 34.35
N ALA A 481 -31.89 -7.88 33.57
CA ALA A 481 -32.51 -8.51 32.40
C ALA A 481 -33.68 -9.48 32.74
N SER A 482 -34.68 -9.61 31.85
CA SER A 482 -35.32 -10.88 31.38
C SER A 482 -36.80 -10.73 30.89
N GLY A 483 -37.13 -11.40 29.77
CA GLY A 483 -38.41 -12.13 29.56
C GLY A 483 -39.64 -11.42 28.96
N ASP A 484 -40.03 -11.80 27.74
CA ASP A 484 -41.41 -11.76 27.19
C ASP A 484 -42.36 -12.76 27.91
N PRO A 485 -43.71 -12.85 27.65
CA PRO A 485 -44.79 -11.88 27.29
C PRO A 485 -46.04 -12.04 28.23
N PRO A 486 -47.24 -11.38 28.03
CA PRO A 486 -48.36 -12.05 27.32
C PRO A 486 -49.51 -11.18 26.66
N LEU A 487 -50.08 -11.74 25.57
CA LEU A 487 -51.52 -11.95 25.21
C LEU A 487 -52.56 -10.82 24.88
N LEU A 488 -53.12 -10.97 23.64
CA LEU A 488 -54.55 -10.99 23.21
C LEU A 488 -55.33 -9.72 22.76
N LYS A 489 -55.68 -9.73 21.45
CA LYS A 489 -57.04 -9.70 20.80
C LYS A 489 -57.46 -8.51 19.90
N LEU A 490 -57.63 -8.84 18.59
CA LEU A 490 -58.74 -8.58 17.63
C LEU A 490 -59.64 -7.34 17.88
N ARG A 491 -59.98 -6.48 16.89
CA ARG A 491 -60.71 -6.74 15.63
C ARG A 491 -60.85 -5.42 14.81
N ALA A 492 -60.99 -5.52 13.48
CA ALA A 492 -61.34 -4.45 12.51
C ALA A 492 -62.81 -3.95 12.68
N PRO A 493 -63.33 -2.90 11.98
CA PRO A 493 -63.51 -2.88 10.49
C PRO A 493 -63.48 -1.47 9.77
N GLU A 494 -63.31 -1.45 8.44
CA GLU A 494 -64.25 -1.00 7.35
C GLU A 494 -64.07 0.46 6.88
N GLU A 495 -63.63 0.70 5.63
CA GLU A 495 -64.38 0.85 4.35
C GLU A 495 -64.99 2.26 4.15
N GLU A 496 -64.62 2.94 3.05
CA GLU A 496 -65.59 3.41 2.04
C GLU A 496 -64.94 3.96 0.75
N GLN A 497 -65.63 3.72 -0.35
CA GLN A 497 -65.29 3.97 -1.75
C GLN A 497 -65.78 5.37 -2.23
N THR A 498 -65.22 5.90 -3.32
CA THR A 498 -65.90 6.13 -4.63
C THR A 498 -65.37 7.33 -5.47
N ASN A 499 -64.97 6.99 -6.70
CA ASN A 499 -65.29 7.57 -8.03
C ASN A 499 -65.21 9.09 -8.37
N ASN A 500 -64.42 9.33 -9.43
CA ASN A 500 -64.77 9.93 -10.74
C ASN A 500 -64.62 11.45 -11.05
N LYS A 501 -64.00 11.65 -12.24
CA LYS A 501 -64.23 12.67 -13.32
C LYS A 501 -63.33 13.92 -13.43
N GLU A 502 -62.56 13.92 -14.53
CA GLU A 502 -62.07 15.02 -15.38
C GLU A 502 -63.16 16.04 -15.83
N PRO A 503 -62.89 17.08 -16.68
CA PRO A 503 -61.65 17.83 -17.04
C PRO A 503 -61.89 19.37 -17.04
N CYS A 504 -60.92 20.21 -17.47
CA CYS A 504 -61.06 21.07 -18.68
C CYS A 504 -60.02 22.25 -18.80
N CYS A 505 -59.30 22.23 -19.93
CA CYS A 505 -59.04 23.30 -20.93
C CYS A 505 -58.34 24.66 -20.60
N GLY A 506 -57.42 25.06 -21.53
CA GLY A 506 -57.06 26.47 -21.82
C GLY A 506 -55.56 26.78 -22.03
N THR A 507 -54.93 26.41 -23.15
CA THR A 507 -54.60 27.25 -24.34
C THR A 507 -53.25 28.02 -24.34
N ASP A 508 -52.47 27.70 -25.39
CA ASP A 508 -51.70 28.56 -26.30
C ASP A 508 -50.20 28.91 -26.07
N ARG A 509 -49.38 28.16 -26.85
CA ARG A 509 -48.52 28.60 -27.99
C ARG A 509 -47.06 29.05 -27.79
N LYS A 510 -46.20 28.20 -28.42
CA LYS A 510 -45.01 28.48 -29.29
C LYS A 510 -43.70 28.87 -28.57
N ARG A 511 -42.50 28.38 -28.94
CA ARG A 511 -41.97 27.34 -29.87
C ARG A 511 -40.46 27.29 -29.58
N GLY A 512 -39.81 26.12 -29.61
CA GLY A 512 -38.35 26.02 -29.56
C GLY A 512 -37.86 24.64 -29.15
N GLU A 513 -37.67 23.77 -30.13
CA GLU A 513 -37.19 22.39 -29.99
C GLU A 513 -35.70 22.33 -29.64
N HIS A 514 -35.33 21.58 -28.60
CA HIS A 514 -34.05 20.88 -28.52
C HIS A 514 -34.27 19.49 -27.91
N LYS A 515 -33.76 18.48 -28.60
CA LYS A 515 -33.82 17.05 -28.25
C LYS A 515 -33.20 16.77 -26.87
N ALA A 516 -34.00 16.29 -25.93
CA ALA A 516 -33.53 15.52 -24.79
C ALA A 516 -34.01 14.07 -24.95
N ALA A 517 -33.08 13.17 -25.25
CA ALA A 517 -33.34 11.74 -25.29
C ALA A 517 -33.02 11.13 -23.91
N ARG A 518 -34.00 10.39 -23.38
CA ARG A 518 -33.86 9.27 -22.44
C ARG A 518 -33.54 9.58 -20.97
N MET A 519 -34.51 10.19 -20.28
CA MET A 519 -34.76 9.87 -18.87
C MET A 519 -35.68 8.64 -18.79
N SER A 520 -35.13 7.52 -18.34
CA SER A 520 -35.95 6.40 -17.85
C SER A 520 -35.27 5.81 -16.63
N GLN A 521 -35.67 6.27 -15.45
CA GLN A 521 -35.75 5.48 -14.23
C GLN A 521 -36.80 6.15 -13.34
N GLN A 522 -37.94 5.48 -13.23
CA GLN A 522 -39.05 5.87 -12.37
C GLN A 522 -38.63 5.72 -10.91
N ALA A 523 -38.86 6.77 -10.13
CA ALA A 523 -38.77 6.76 -8.69
C ALA A 523 -39.89 5.88 -8.11
N VAL A 524 -39.53 4.92 -7.28
CA VAL A 524 -40.45 4.27 -6.34
C VAL A 524 -40.21 4.94 -4.99
N ASN A 525 -41.27 5.47 -4.38
CA ASN A 525 -41.35 6.04 -3.02
C ASN A 525 -40.87 7.49 -2.75
N GLY A 526 -40.78 8.38 -3.73
CA GLY A 526 -40.76 9.83 -3.46
C GLY A 526 -39.57 10.37 -2.65
N VAL A 527 -38.55 9.56 -2.37
CA VAL A 527 -37.27 9.99 -1.79
C VAL A 527 -36.29 10.24 -2.94
N PRO A 528 -35.63 11.41 -3.02
CA PRO A 528 -34.67 11.68 -4.10
C PRO A 528 -33.50 10.68 -4.00
N CYS A 529 -33.26 9.90 -5.05
CA CYS A 529 -32.12 9.01 -5.12
C CYS A 529 -30.84 9.88 -5.12
N ARG A 530 -30.04 9.84 -4.04
CA ARG A 530 -28.77 10.56 -3.97
C ARG A 530 -27.89 10.03 -5.10
N GLY A 531 -27.53 10.90 -6.05
CA GLY A 531 -26.66 10.54 -7.18
C GLY A 531 -25.36 9.91 -6.68
N LYS A 532 -24.76 9.04 -7.50
CA LYS A 532 -23.45 8.43 -7.19
C LYS A 532 -22.40 9.54 -7.03
N VAL A 533 -21.60 9.46 -5.96
CA VAL A 533 -20.53 10.43 -5.64
C VAL A 533 -19.44 10.41 -6.71
N LEU A 534 -19.04 9.22 -7.16
CA LEU A 534 -18.11 9.03 -8.27
C LEU A 534 -18.86 8.38 -9.44
N THR A 535 -18.78 9.00 -10.61
CA THR A 535 -19.34 8.55 -11.87
C THR A 535 -18.27 8.63 -12.96
N VAL A 536 -18.51 7.99 -14.11
CA VAL A 536 -17.63 8.15 -15.28
C VAL A 536 -17.54 9.63 -15.71
N GLU A 537 -18.56 10.44 -15.43
CA GLU A 537 -18.58 11.86 -15.77
C GLU A 537 -17.64 12.68 -14.88
N ASN A 538 -17.56 12.39 -13.58
CA ASN A 538 -16.75 13.18 -12.63
C ASN A 538 -15.44 12.49 -12.15
N MET A 539 -15.14 11.27 -12.61
CA MET A 539 -13.85 10.63 -12.33
C MET A 539 -12.69 11.40 -13.00
N ASN A 540 -11.47 11.20 -12.50
CA ASN A 540 -10.26 11.84 -13.03
C ASN A 540 -10.17 11.68 -14.57
N PRO A 541 -10.18 12.77 -15.34
CA PRO A 541 -10.18 12.71 -16.81
C PRO A 541 -8.92 12.06 -17.37
N ASN A 542 -7.80 12.07 -16.64
CA ASN A 542 -6.58 11.36 -17.06
C ASN A 542 -6.81 9.85 -17.03
N VAL A 543 -7.38 9.34 -15.94
CA VAL A 543 -7.72 7.92 -15.77
C VAL A 543 -8.72 7.45 -16.84
N LYS A 544 -9.68 8.30 -17.25
CA LYS A 544 -10.61 7.98 -18.35
C LYS A 544 -9.92 7.74 -19.69
N ARG A 545 -8.77 8.40 -19.93
CA ARG A 545 -7.98 8.26 -21.16
C ARG A 545 -7.00 7.10 -21.10
N VAL A 546 -6.82 6.46 -19.94
CA VAL A 546 -5.94 5.32 -19.79
C VAL A 546 -6.56 4.10 -20.48
N GLU A 547 -5.89 3.62 -21.52
CA GLU A 547 -6.25 2.39 -22.22
C GLU A 547 -5.13 1.36 -22.09
N TYR A 548 -5.47 0.12 -21.74
CA TYR A 548 -4.50 -0.97 -21.60
C TYR A 548 -4.98 -2.24 -22.30
N ALA A 549 -4.72 -2.31 -23.62
CA ALA A 549 -5.28 -3.32 -24.50
C ALA A 549 -4.91 -4.78 -24.16
N VAL A 550 -3.80 -5.02 -23.44
CA VAL A 550 -3.35 -6.37 -23.06
C VAL A 550 -4.35 -7.07 -22.10
N ARG A 551 -5.25 -6.32 -21.45
CA ARG A 551 -6.36 -6.83 -20.62
C ARG A 551 -7.74 -6.33 -21.09
N GLY A 552 -7.87 -6.04 -22.39
CA GLY A 552 -9.06 -5.45 -22.99
C GLY A 552 -10.22 -6.42 -23.27
N PRO A 553 -11.20 -6.02 -24.12
CA PRO A 553 -12.44 -6.75 -24.37
C PRO A 553 -12.28 -8.21 -24.82
N ILE A 554 -11.23 -8.54 -25.59
CA ILE A 554 -10.94 -9.91 -26.01
C ILE A 554 -10.63 -10.80 -24.79
N VAL A 555 -9.89 -10.28 -23.80
CA VAL A 555 -9.57 -11.04 -22.58
C VAL A 555 -10.83 -11.24 -21.73
N GLN A 556 -11.69 -10.22 -21.62
CA GLN A 556 -12.98 -10.36 -20.94
C GLN A 556 -13.85 -11.43 -21.61
N ARG A 557 -13.89 -11.45 -22.94
CA ARG A 557 -14.61 -12.47 -23.69
C ARG A 557 -14.00 -13.86 -23.52
N ALA A 558 -12.68 -13.96 -23.51
CA ALA A 558 -11.98 -15.23 -23.25
C ALA A 558 -12.37 -15.81 -21.88
N VAL A 559 -12.40 -15.00 -20.82
CA VAL A 559 -12.84 -15.42 -19.48
C VAL A 559 -14.31 -15.85 -19.48
N GLN A 560 -15.17 -15.16 -20.22
CA GLN A 560 -16.57 -15.56 -20.37
C GLN A 560 -16.70 -16.93 -21.05
N ILE A 561 -15.94 -17.17 -22.13
CA ILE A 561 -15.92 -18.46 -22.83
C ILE A 561 -15.39 -19.57 -21.90
N GLU A 562 -14.37 -19.30 -21.08
CA GLU A 562 -13.89 -20.26 -20.06
C GLU A 562 -14.97 -20.61 -19.02
N LYS A 563 -15.83 -19.64 -18.66
CA LYS A 563 -17.00 -19.89 -17.81
C LYS A 563 -18.05 -20.73 -18.53
N GLU A 564 -18.40 -20.38 -19.78
CA GLU A 564 -19.33 -21.13 -20.62
C GLU A 564 -18.90 -22.60 -20.78
N LEU A 565 -17.62 -22.86 -21.03
CA LEU A 565 -17.06 -24.21 -21.15
C LEU A 565 -17.19 -25.00 -19.83
N ARG A 566 -16.95 -24.37 -18.68
CA ARG A 566 -17.14 -24.99 -17.35
C ARG A 566 -18.60 -25.32 -17.06
N GLU A 567 -19.52 -24.50 -17.57
CA GLU A 567 -20.97 -24.72 -17.48
C GLU A 567 -21.48 -25.76 -18.50
N GLY A 568 -20.60 -26.34 -19.32
CA GLY A 568 -20.93 -27.39 -20.28
C GLY A 568 -21.47 -26.88 -21.63
N VAL A 569 -21.36 -25.58 -21.91
CA VAL A 569 -21.73 -25.01 -23.21
C VAL A 569 -20.82 -25.59 -24.29
N LYS A 570 -21.40 -26.19 -25.32
CA LYS A 570 -20.65 -26.77 -26.45
C LYS A 570 -20.06 -25.67 -27.33
N LYS A 571 -18.74 -25.74 -27.55
CA LYS A 571 -17.98 -24.90 -28.49
C LYS A 571 -17.18 -25.79 -29.47
N PRO A 572 -16.67 -25.24 -30.59
CA PRO A 572 -15.79 -25.97 -31.52
C PRO A 572 -14.43 -26.37 -30.93
N PHE A 573 -14.15 -25.94 -29.70
CA PHE A 573 -12.91 -26.19 -28.95
C PHE A 573 -13.26 -26.47 -27.48
N THR A 574 -12.33 -27.07 -26.75
CA THR A 574 -12.53 -27.52 -25.35
C THR A 574 -11.83 -26.65 -24.32
N GLU A 575 -10.92 -25.78 -24.74
CA GLU A 575 -10.20 -24.85 -23.87
C GLU A 575 -9.96 -23.52 -24.59
N VAL A 576 -9.77 -22.45 -23.82
CA VAL A 576 -9.23 -21.19 -24.34
C VAL A 576 -7.72 -21.21 -24.20
N ILE A 577 -7.00 -21.03 -25.30
CA ILE A 577 -5.54 -20.96 -25.32
C ILE A 577 -5.12 -19.49 -25.23
N LYS A 578 -4.57 -19.11 -24.07
CA LYS A 578 -4.14 -17.73 -23.74
C LYS A 578 -2.78 -17.38 -24.34
N ALA A 579 -2.72 -17.23 -25.67
CA ALA A 579 -1.51 -16.80 -26.39
C ALA A 579 -1.30 -15.27 -26.38
N ASN A 580 -2.00 -14.56 -25.50
CA ASN A 580 -1.97 -13.10 -25.34
C ASN A 580 -1.05 -12.62 -24.20
N ILE A 581 -0.61 -13.48 -23.27
CA ILE A 581 0.13 -13.09 -22.06
C ILE A 581 1.59 -13.56 -22.14
N GLY A 582 2.52 -12.68 -21.75
CA GLY A 582 3.95 -13.01 -21.60
C GLY A 582 4.31 -13.48 -20.19
N ASP A 583 3.59 -14.48 -19.68
CA ASP A 583 3.84 -15.13 -18.38
C ASP A 583 4.33 -16.55 -18.65
N ALA A 584 5.62 -16.80 -18.40
CA ALA A 584 6.27 -18.05 -18.72
C ALA A 584 5.72 -19.23 -17.93
N HIS A 585 5.41 -19.03 -16.64
CA HIS A 585 4.90 -20.09 -15.77
C HIS A 585 3.46 -20.46 -16.11
N ALA A 586 2.61 -19.47 -16.41
CA ALA A 586 1.25 -19.72 -16.89
C ALA A 586 1.23 -20.53 -18.21
N MET A 587 2.32 -20.48 -18.99
CA MET A 587 2.50 -21.23 -20.23
C MET A 587 3.29 -22.53 -20.06
N GLY A 588 3.55 -22.96 -18.83
CA GLY A 588 4.14 -24.26 -18.51
C GLY A 588 5.68 -24.30 -18.44
N GLN A 589 6.37 -23.16 -18.52
CA GLN A 589 7.80 -23.11 -18.17
C GLN A 589 7.96 -23.51 -16.71
N ARG A 590 8.93 -24.37 -16.42
CA ARG A 590 9.24 -24.75 -15.03
C ARG A 590 10.08 -23.65 -14.37
N PRO A 591 9.81 -23.31 -13.11
CA PRO A 591 10.66 -22.38 -12.37
C PRO A 591 12.09 -22.90 -12.25
N ILE A 592 13.06 -21.98 -12.19
CA ILE A 592 14.45 -22.33 -11.94
C ILE A 592 14.60 -22.78 -10.49
N THR A 593 15.04 -24.03 -10.28
CA THR A 593 15.10 -24.67 -8.96
C THR A 593 15.94 -23.87 -7.96
N PHE A 594 17.09 -23.36 -8.39
CA PHE A 594 17.99 -22.58 -7.51
C PHE A 594 17.30 -21.35 -6.92
N PHE A 595 16.56 -20.58 -7.73
CA PHE A 595 15.80 -19.42 -7.25
C PHE A 595 14.77 -19.82 -6.19
N ARG A 596 14.03 -20.91 -6.45
CA ARG A 596 13.01 -21.42 -5.50
C ARG A 596 13.62 -21.95 -4.22
N GLN A 597 14.79 -22.58 -4.30
CA GLN A 597 15.51 -23.08 -3.12
C GLN A 597 15.93 -21.94 -2.21
N VAL A 598 16.59 -20.91 -2.74
CA VAL A 598 17.02 -19.76 -1.93
C VAL A 598 15.81 -19.01 -1.37
N LEU A 599 14.78 -18.73 -2.18
CA LEU A 599 13.58 -18.05 -1.69
C LEU A 599 12.85 -18.84 -0.59
N ALA A 600 12.84 -20.17 -0.67
CA ALA A 600 12.29 -21.03 0.39
C ALA A 600 13.12 -20.94 1.67
N LEU A 601 14.46 -20.93 1.57
CA LEU A 601 15.36 -20.74 2.71
C LEU A 601 15.19 -19.34 3.35
N CYS A 602 15.03 -18.29 2.54
CA CYS A 602 14.75 -16.94 3.04
C CYS A 602 13.38 -16.84 3.73
N SER A 603 12.37 -17.53 3.20
CA SER A 603 11.01 -17.51 3.75
C SER A 603 10.87 -18.40 4.98
N TYR A 604 11.66 -19.47 5.08
CA TYR A 604 11.66 -20.38 6.22
C TYR A 604 13.10 -20.78 6.62
N PRO A 605 13.78 -19.95 7.43
CA PRO A 605 15.19 -20.14 7.76
C PRO A 605 15.53 -21.44 8.51
N GLU A 606 14.57 -22.11 9.17
CA GLU A 606 14.81 -23.42 9.79
C GLU A 606 15.27 -24.49 8.77
N LEU A 607 14.96 -24.29 7.48
CA LEU A 607 15.42 -25.17 6.39
C LEU A 607 16.94 -25.08 6.12
N LEU A 608 17.66 -24.13 6.72
CA LEU A 608 19.12 -24.08 6.64
C LEU A 608 19.78 -25.34 7.21
N GLU A 609 19.15 -25.98 8.19
CA GLU A 609 19.62 -27.23 8.78
C GLU A 609 19.23 -28.47 7.94
N ASP A 610 18.33 -28.33 6.96
CA ASP A 610 17.89 -29.44 6.11
C ASP A 610 18.98 -29.80 5.08
N ASN A 611 19.34 -31.08 5.01
CA ASN A 611 20.38 -31.59 4.11
C ASN A 611 19.93 -31.71 2.63
N LYS A 612 18.66 -31.44 2.32
CA LYS A 612 18.11 -31.44 0.96
C LYS A 612 18.45 -30.17 0.17
N PHE A 613 18.86 -29.09 0.83
CA PHE A 613 19.25 -27.85 0.17
C PHE A 613 20.75 -27.83 -0.11
N PRO A 614 21.17 -27.43 -1.33
CA PRO A 614 22.59 -27.35 -1.66
C PRO A 614 23.27 -26.21 -0.91
N GLU A 615 24.57 -26.38 -0.63
CA GLU A 615 25.31 -25.48 0.27
C GLU A 615 25.41 -24.05 -0.27
N ASP A 616 25.55 -23.88 -1.57
CA ASP A 616 25.54 -22.56 -2.21
C ASP A 616 24.20 -21.84 -2.04
N ALA A 617 23.07 -22.54 -2.10
CA ALA A 617 21.76 -21.94 -1.81
C ALA A 617 21.65 -21.47 -0.34
N LYS A 618 22.23 -22.23 0.61
CA LYS A 618 22.28 -21.85 2.03
C LYS A 618 23.17 -20.63 2.27
N GLN A 619 24.33 -20.60 1.62
CA GLN A 619 25.26 -19.46 1.70
C GLN A 619 24.64 -18.17 1.18
N ARG A 620 23.80 -18.24 0.13
CA ARG A 620 23.09 -17.04 -0.36
C ARG A 620 22.17 -16.44 0.70
N ASN A 621 21.55 -17.23 1.57
CA ASN A 621 20.72 -16.73 2.69
C ASN A 621 21.53 -16.05 3.81
N ASN A 622 22.76 -16.51 4.06
CA ASN A 622 23.60 -16.05 5.18
C ASN A 622 24.40 -14.76 4.89
N SER A 623 24.29 -14.18 3.70
CA SER A 623 24.87 -12.85 3.46
C SER A 623 24.12 -11.81 4.31
N PRO A 624 24.80 -10.80 4.90
CA PRO A 624 24.14 -9.71 5.61
C PRO A 624 23.32 -8.88 4.60
N GLN A 625 22.11 -9.34 4.29
CA GLN A 625 21.29 -8.81 3.20
C GLN A 625 20.58 -7.52 3.63
N GLY A 626 21.31 -6.41 3.59
CA GLY A 626 20.70 -5.08 3.48
C GLY A 626 20.33 -4.78 2.02
N ILE A 627 19.33 -3.92 1.81
CA ILE A 627 18.97 -3.39 0.46
C ILE A 627 20.20 -2.86 -0.29
N GLU A 628 21.20 -2.38 0.45
CA GLU A 628 22.47 -1.90 -0.08
C GLU A 628 23.25 -2.98 -0.84
N CYS A 629 23.46 -4.18 -0.27
CA CYS A 629 24.28 -5.23 -0.89
C CYS A 629 23.72 -5.66 -2.25
N ILE A 630 22.40 -5.70 -2.39
CA ILE A 630 21.73 -6.04 -3.65
C ILE A 630 22.01 -4.97 -4.71
N ARG A 631 22.07 -3.68 -4.34
CA ARG A 631 22.48 -2.62 -5.27
C ARG A 631 23.95 -2.77 -5.69
N GLN A 632 24.84 -3.20 -4.78
CA GLN A 632 26.22 -3.53 -5.15
C GLN A 632 26.28 -4.71 -6.13
N ASP A 633 25.52 -5.77 -5.90
CA ASP A 633 25.51 -6.95 -6.77
C ASP A 633 24.93 -6.65 -8.16
N VAL A 634 23.90 -5.80 -8.23
CA VAL A 634 23.39 -5.24 -9.49
C VAL A 634 24.49 -4.44 -10.21
N ALA A 635 25.21 -3.55 -9.51
CA ALA A 635 26.28 -2.77 -10.10
C ALA A 635 27.42 -3.67 -10.64
N HIS A 636 27.85 -4.67 -9.87
CA HIS A 636 28.85 -5.64 -10.31
C HIS A 636 28.37 -6.48 -11.51
N TYR A 637 27.09 -6.86 -11.54
CA TYR A 637 26.49 -7.56 -12.68
C TYR A 637 26.55 -6.70 -13.93
N ILE A 638 26.15 -5.43 -13.84
CA ILE A 638 26.20 -4.49 -14.97
C ILE A 638 27.65 -4.34 -15.45
N GLU A 639 28.61 -4.18 -14.55
CA GLU A 639 30.03 -4.09 -14.90
C GLU A 639 30.53 -5.33 -15.64
N ARG A 640 30.20 -6.54 -15.15
CA ARG A 640 30.53 -7.79 -15.83
C ARG A 640 29.89 -7.88 -17.22
N ARG A 641 28.58 -7.62 -17.30
CA ARG A 641 27.79 -7.67 -18.54
C ARG A 641 28.33 -6.70 -19.59
N ASP A 642 28.73 -5.50 -19.16
CA ASP A 642 29.17 -4.43 -20.06
C ASP A 642 30.67 -4.48 -20.38
N GLY A 643 31.40 -5.49 -19.89
CA GLY A 643 32.80 -5.74 -20.23
C GLY A 643 33.79 -4.90 -19.42
N GLY A 644 33.52 -4.68 -18.14
CA GLY A 644 34.38 -3.93 -17.22
C GLY A 644 34.05 -2.44 -17.11
N ILE A 645 32.96 -1.98 -17.71
CA ILE A 645 32.48 -0.60 -17.56
C ILE A 645 31.81 -0.48 -16.19
N SER A 646 32.50 0.19 -15.26
CA SER A 646 32.02 0.38 -13.88
C SER A 646 30.57 0.87 -13.81
N SER A 647 29.85 0.41 -12.80
CA SER A 647 28.52 0.88 -12.42
C SER A 647 28.57 1.29 -10.95
N ASN A 648 27.90 2.40 -10.61
CA ASN A 648 27.87 2.89 -9.24
C ASN A 648 26.58 2.40 -8.54
N PRO A 649 26.68 1.69 -7.40
CA PRO A 649 25.51 1.27 -6.61
C PRO A 649 24.54 2.41 -6.23
N ASP A 650 25.03 3.65 -6.11
CA ASP A 650 24.21 4.83 -5.82
C ASP A 650 23.40 5.33 -7.01
N ASN A 651 23.65 4.78 -8.20
CA ASN A 651 22.84 5.00 -9.39
C ASN A 651 21.75 3.93 -9.55
N ILE A 652 21.76 2.90 -8.71
CA ILE A 652 20.83 1.77 -8.76
C ILE A 652 19.65 2.02 -7.82
N TYR A 653 18.45 1.88 -8.35
CA TYR A 653 17.20 1.91 -7.60
C TYR A 653 16.45 0.60 -7.81
N LEU A 654 16.19 -0.13 -6.73
CA LEU A 654 15.36 -1.32 -6.78
C LEU A 654 13.88 -0.92 -6.91
N SER A 655 13.08 -1.74 -7.59
CA SER A 655 11.68 -1.41 -7.94
C SER A 655 10.78 -2.64 -7.92
N THR A 656 9.47 -2.39 -7.83
CA THR A 656 8.43 -3.44 -7.91
C THR A 656 8.20 -3.87 -9.37
N GLY A 657 9.24 -4.47 -9.95
CA GLY A 657 9.38 -4.73 -11.38
C GLY A 657 9.67 -3.44 -12.17
N ALA A 658 10.16 -3.60 -13.40
CA ALA A 658 10.49 -2.46 -14.27
C ALA A 658 9.33 -1.48 -14.51
N SER A 659 8.07 -1.94 -14.44
CA SER A 659 6.90 -1.08 -14.63
C SER A 659 6.85 0.07 -13.62
N ASP A 660 7.20 -0.20 -12.37
CA ASP A 660 7.21 0.81 -11.31
C ASP A 660 8.33 1.84 -11.54
N ALA A 661 9.52 1.37 -11.91
CA ALA A 661 10.65 2.23 -12.24
C ALA A 661 10.37 3.16 -13.45
N ILE A 662 9.78 2.62 -14.52
CA ILE A 662 9.39 3.39 -15.72
C ILE A 662 8.41 4.51 -15.36
N VAL A 663 7.34 4.17 -14.63
CA VAL A 663 6.33 5.17 -14.22
C VAL A 663 6.93 6.21 -13.29
N THR A 664 7.86 5.83 -12.41
CA THR A 664 8.56 6.74 -11.49
C THR A 664 9.40 7.77 -12.25
N ILE A 665 10.18 7.34 -13.24
CA ILE A 665 10.99 8.25 -14.07
C ILE A 665 10.10 9.16 -14.94
N LEU A 666 9.03 8.62 -15.54
CA LEU A 666 8.07 9.45 -16.29
C LEU A 666 7.42 10.50 -15.39
N LYS A 667 7.00 10.14 -14.17
CA LYS A 667 6.40 11.07 -13.22
C LYS A 667 7.36 12.21 -12.84
N LEU A 668 8.66 11.93 -12.74
CA LEU A 668 9.69 12.93 -12.47
C LEU A 668 9.90 13.90 -13.66
N LEU A 669 9.78 13.40 -14.90
CA LEU A 669 10.08 14.17 -16.12
C LEU A 669 8.89 14.96 -16.67
N VAL A 670 7.65 14.58 -16.35
CA VAL A 670 6.45 15.20 -16.90
C VAL A 670 6.11 16.50 -16.15
N CYS A 671 6.12 17.62 -16.86
CA CYS A 671 5.79 18.96 -16.36
C CYS A 671 5.25 19.86 -17.48
N GLY A 672 4.99 21.13 -17.18
CA GLY A 672 4.55 22.14 -18.14
C GLY A 672 3.07 22.00 -18.53
N GLU A 673 2.58 22.90 -19.37
CA GLU A 673 1.21 22.91 -19.89
C GLU A 673 1.18 23.40 -21.33
N GLY A 674 0.09 23.12 -22.07
CA GLY A 674 -0.07 23.54 -23.45
C GLY A 674 1.13 23.11 -24.33
N ARG A 675 1.75 24.08 -25.01
CA ARG A 675 2.93 23.85 -25.86
C ARG A 675 4.20 23.52 -25.10
N ASP A 676 4.28 23.86 -23.82
CA ASP A 676 5.42 23.54 -22.95
C ASP A 676 5.23 22.19 -22.21
N ARG A 677 4.09 21.53 -22.39
CA ARG A 677 3.83 20.21 -21.80
C ARG A 677 4.88 19.21 -22.28
N THR A 678 5.43 18.44 -21.35
CA THR A 678 6.39 17.38 -21.66
C THR A 678 5.82 16.41 -22.70
N GLY A 679 6.52 16.30 -23.83
CA GLY A 679 6.32 15.28 -24.85
C GLY A 679 7.28 14.11 -24.66
N VAL A 680 6.75 12.89 -24.75
CA VAL A 680 7.51 11.64 -24.60
C VAL A 680 7.40 10.83 -25.88
N MET A 681 8.55 10.54 -26.48
CA MET A 681 8.67 9.75 -27.70
C MET A 681 8.63 8.27 -27.38
N ILE A 682 7.66 7.54 -27.96
CA ILE A 682 7.49 6.09 -27.79
C ILE A 682 7.30 5.41 -29.15
N SER A 683 7.75 4.16 -29.24
CA SER A 683 7.66 3.38 -30.49
C SER A 683 6.22 3.05 -30.84
N ILE A 684 5.93 3.00 -32.14
CA ILE A 684 4.77 2.34 -32.71
C ILE A 684 5.27 1.20 -33.62
N PRO A 685 4.92 -0.07 -33.34
CA PRO A 685 4.10 -0.55 -32.22
C PRO A 685 4.73 -0.32 -30.82
N GLN A 686 3.89 -0.07 -29.82
CA GLN A 686 4.30 0.28 -28.45
C GLN A 686 4.15 -0.89 -27.47
N TYR A 687 4.81 -0.83 -26.32
CA TYR A 687 4.34 -1.57 -25.14
C TYR A 687 3.31 -0.70 -24.38
N PRO A 688 2.04 -1.13 -24.20
CA PRO A 688 0.95 -0.25 -23.75
C PRO A 688 1.09 0.32 -22.33
N LEU A 689 2.09 -0.12 -21.55
CA LEU A 689 2.41 0.53 -20.27
C LEU A 689 2.76 2.01 -20.48
N TYR A 690 3.52 2.32 -21.53
CA TYR A 690 3.97 3.68 -21.79
C TYR A 690 2.80 4.61 -22.08
N SER A 691 1.97 4.30 -23.08
CA SER A 691 0.79 5.11 -23.42
C SER A 691 -0.18 5.26 -22.24
N ALA A 692 -0.41 4.19 -21.47
CA ALA A 692 -1.21 4.25 -20.25
C ALA A 692 -0.61 5.22 -19.21
N ALA A 693 0.69 5.14 -18.95
CA ALA A 693 1.37 6.03 -18.01
C ALA A 693 1.38 7.49 -18.48
N LEU A 694 1.57 7.73 -19.78
CA LEU A 694 1.51 9.08 -20.35
C LEU A 694 0.10 9.67 -20.25
N ALA A 695 -0.95 8.88 -20.48
CA ALA A 695 -2.33 9.31 -20.33
C ALA A 695 -2.65 9.71 -18.87
N ASP A 696 -2.22 8.89 -17.91
CA ASP A 696 -2.40 9.11 -16.46
C ASP A 696 -1.66 10.38 -15.99
N LEU A 697 -0.41 10.56 -16.43
CA LEU A 697 0.41 11.73 -16.15
C LEU A 697 0.04 12.96 -17.01
N ALA A 698 -0.94 12.83 -17.91
CA ALA A 698 -1.32 13.86 -18.90
C ALA A 698 -0.12 14.39 -19.72
N ALA A 699 0.86 13.56 -20.03
CA ALA A 699 1.96 13.89 -20.93
C ALA A 699 1.50 13.81 -22.40
N VAL A 700 2.23 14.48 -23.29
CA VAL A 700 1.97 14.37 -24.74
C VAL A 700 2.70 13.15 -25.27
N GLN A 701 1.96 12.19 -25.82
CA GLN A 701 2.52 11.04 -26.51
C GLN A 701 3.02 11.46 -27.91
N ILE A 702 4.30 11.21 -28.19
CA ILE A 702 4.91 11.43 -29.50
C ILE A 702 5.23 10.07 -30.11
N ASN A 703 4.56 9.75 -31.21
CA ASN A 703 4.74 8.47 -31.88
C ASN A 703 5.90 8.53 -32.87
N TYR A 704 6.82 7.59 -32.78
CA TYR A 704 7.75 7.28 -33.86
C TYR A 704 7.52 5.85 -34.35
N TYR A 705 7.59 5.63 -35.67
CA TYR A 705 7.29 4.33 -36.24
C TYR A 705 8.55 3.47 -36.35
N LEU A 706 8.47 2.22 -35.91
CA LEU A 706 9.50 1.22 -36.18
C LEU A 706 9.40 0.78 -37.65
N ASP A 707 10.55 0.48 -38.25
CA ASP A 707 10.60 0.12 -39.67
C ASP A 707 10.32 -1.37 -39.87
N GLU A 708 9.05 -1.71 -40.12
CA GLU A 708 8.60 -3.08 -40.37
C GLU A 708 9.39 -3.75 -41.50
N ASP A 709 9.66 -3.04 -42.59
CA ASP A 709 10.33 -3.60 -43.77
C ASP A 709 11.82 -3.88 -43.52
N ASN A 710 12.38 -3.31 -42.45
CA ASN A 710 13.75 -3.53 -41.99
C ASN A 710 13.77 -4.11 -40.56
N CYS A 711 13.02 -5.20 -40.35
CA CYS A 711 13.01 -5.99 -39.12
C CYS A 711 12.67 -5.19 -37.85
N TRP A 712 11.76 -4.22 -37.94
CA TRP A 712 11.36 -3.33 -36.85
C TRP A 712 12.53 -2.52 -36.24
N SER A 713 13.57 -2.26 -37.03
CA SER A 713 14.69 -1.42 -36.62
C SER A 713 14.26 0.03 -36.36
N LEU A 714 15.03 0.74 -35.53
CA LEU A 714 14.84 2.17 -35.33
C LEU A 714 15.45 2.94 -36.49
N ASN A 715 14.79 4.03 -36.89
CA ASN A 715 15.25 4.92 -37.94
C ASN A 715 15.37 6.35 -37.41
N VAL A 716 16.58 6.91 -37.40
CA VAL A 716 16.82 8.26 -36.88
C VAL A 716 16.12 9.35 -37.70
N ALA A 717 15.93 9.15 -39.01
CA ALA A 717 15.17 10.10 -39.82
C ALA A 717 13.69 10.15 -39.38
N GLU A 718 13.14 9.00 -39.01
CA GLU A 718 11.79 8.90 -38.45
C GLU A 718 11.71 9.53 -37.05
N LEU A 719 12.71 9.33 -36.18
CA LEU A 719 12.79 10.03 -34.90
C LEU A 719 12.84 11.56 -35.10
N LYS A 720 13.66 12.05 -36.04
CA LYS A 720 13.75 13.48 -36.39
C LYS A 720 12.42 14.02 -36.93
N ARG A 721 11.71 13.25 -37.77
CA ARG A 721 10.37 13.62 -38.27
C ARG A 721 9.39 13.79 -37.11
N ALA A 722 9.25 12.77 -36.26
CA ALA A 722 8.31 12.76 -35.14
C ALA A 722 8.60 13.89 -34.14
N LEU A 723 9.88 14.13 -33.83
CA LEU A 723 10.31 15.20 -32.94
C LEU A 723 9.95 16.60 -33.50
N ASN A 724 10.24 16.84 -34.79
CA ASN A 724 10.00 18.14 -35.41
C ASN A 724 8.51 18.47 -35.56
N GLU A 725 7.68 17.46 -35.81
CA GLU A 725 6.22 17.61 -35.76
C GLU A 725 5.75 17.96 -34.34
N ALA A 726 6.23 17.22 -33.34
CA ALA A 726 5.83 17.39 -31.95
C ALA A 726 6.21 18.74 -31.34
N LYS A 727 7.35 19.32 -31.74
CA LYS A 727 7.81 20.66 -31.31
C LYS A 727 6.78 21.77 -31.60
N GLN A 728 5.81 21.53 -32.47
CA GLN A 728 4.76 22.52 -32.79
C GLN A 728 3.67 22.61 -31.70
N HIS A 729 3.51 21.57 -30.88
CA HIS A 729 2.39 21.45 -29.95
C HIS A 729 2.76 20.92 -28.56
N CYS A 730 4.01 20.52 -28.32
CA CYS A 730 4.53 20.14 -27.01
C CYS A 730 6.04 20.38 -26.95
N LYS A 731 6.65 20.13 -25.78
CA LYS A 731 8.09 20.18 -25.59
C LYS A 731 8.63 18.75 -25.47
N PRO A 732 9.16 18.14 -26.55
CA PRO A 732 9.78 16.83 -26.46
C PRO A 732 10.94 16.86 -25.46
N ARG A 733 10.94 15.93 -24.50
CA ARG A 733 12.01 15.82 -23.49
C ARG A 733 12.54 14.41 -23.28
N VAL A 734 11.80 13.40 -23.73
CA VAL A 734 12.09 11.99 -23.36
C VAL A 734 12.00 11.12 -24.60
N LEU A 735 12.97 10.21 -24.77
CA LEU A 735 12.96 9.15 -25.77
C LEU A 735 12.97 7.79 -25.07
N CYS A 736 11.90 7.02 -25.24
CA CYS A 736 11.80 5.66 -24.73
C CYS A 736 12.17 4.65 -25.81
N ILE A 737 13.12 3.77 -25.53
CA ILE A 737 13.52 2.67 -26.40
C ILE A 737 13.27 1.35 -25.68
N ILE A 738 12.66 0.38 -26.37
CA ILE A 738 12.46 -0.99 -25.88
C ILE A 738 13.34 -1.93 -26.68
N ASN A 739 14.34 -2.56 -26.03
CA ASN A 739 15.31 -3.42 -26.70
C ASN A 739 15.79 -4.57 -25.79
N PRO A 740 15.55 -5.85 -26.13
CA PRO A 740 14.75 -6.35 -27.25
C PRO A 740 13.28 -5.91 -27.20
N GLY A 741 12.66 -5.69 -28.36
CA GLY A 741 11.37 -5.01 -28.46
C GLY A 741 10.14 -5.86 -28.13
N ASN A 742 9.10 -5.20 -27.64
CA ASN A 742 7.76 -5.75 -27.39
C ASN A 742 6.73 -4.76 -27.97
N PRO A 743 5.87 -5.19 -28.91
CA PRO A 743 5.51 -6.58 -29.26
C PRO A 743 6.38 -7.23 -30.36
N THR A 744 7.31 -6.49 -30.93
CA THR A 744 7.93 -6.77 -32.24
C THR A 744 9.06 -7.80 -32.23
N GLY A 745 9.68 -8.09 -31.07
CA GLY A 745 10.67 -9.16 -30.94
C GLY A 745 12.03 -8.89 -31.61
N GLN A 746 12.29 -7.67 -32.06
CA GLN A 746 13.56 -7.28 -32.67
C GLN A 746 14.65 -7.01 -31.63
N VAL A 747 15.91 -7.09 -32.07
CA VAL A 747 17.10 -6.74 -31.29
C VAL A 747 17.88 -5.69 -32.09
N GLN A 748 18.05 -4.50 -31.50
CA GLN A 748 18.73 -3.39 -32.17
C GLN A 748 20.23 -3.67 -32.30
N SER A 749 20.81 -3.31 -33.45
CA SER A 749 22.24 -3.41 -33.68
C SER A 749 23.01 -2.38 -32.86
N ARG A 750 24.29 -2.65 -32.57
CA ARG A 750 25.17 -1.68 -31.90
C ARG A 750 25.21 -0.33 -32.62
N GLN A 751 25.30 -0.34 -33.95
CA GLN A 751 25.31 0.90 -34.75
C GLN A 751 24.02 1.71 -34.57
N CYS A 752 22.86 1.03 -34.59
CA CYS A 752 21.57 1.67 -34.38
C CYS A 752 21.49 2.33 -32.99
N ILE A 753 21.98 1.66 -31.96
CA ILE A 753 22.05 2.19 -30.59
C ILE A 753 22.95 3.44 -30.53
N GLU A 754 24.12 3.43 -31.19
CA GLU A 754 24.98 4.62 -31.28
C GLU A 754 24.27 5.78 -31.97
N ASP A 755 23.59 5.52 -33.09
CA ASP A 755 22.88 6.54 -33.86
C ASP A 755 21.76 7.19 -33.00
N VAL A 756 21.06 6.39 -32.19
CA VAL A 756 20.06 6.86 -31.23
C VAL A 756 20.69 7.69 -30.10
N ILE A 757 21.84 7.29 -29.57
CA ILE A 757 22.56 8.06 -28.54
C ILE A 757 23.03 9.41 -29.11
N ARG A 758 23.54 9.44 -30.35
CA ARG A 758 23.90 10.70 -31.02
C ARG A 758 22.67 11.61 -31.18
N PHE A 759 21.56 11.06 -31.66
CA PHE A 759 20.30 11.79 -31.78
C PHE A 759 19.81 12.35 -30.43
N THR A 760 19.86 11.53 -29.37
CA THR A 760 19.46 11.90 -28.01
C THR A 760 20.27 13.10 -27.50
N LYS A 761 21.59 13.06 -27.71
CA LYS A 761 22.48 14.17 -27.34
C LYS A 761 22.20 15.42 -28.17
N GLU A 762 22.11 15.28 -29.50
CA GLU A 762 21.83 16.37 -30.44
C GLU A 762 20.55 17.14 -30.07
N GLU A 763 19.51 16.42 -29.65
CA GLU A 763 18.18 16.98 -29.38
C GLU A 763 17.90 17.19 -27.89
N HIS A 764 18.89 16.99 -27.01
CA HIS A 764 18.78 17.17 -25.56
C HIS A 764 17.61 16.40 -24.92
N LEU A 765 17.53 15.09 -25.23
CA LEU A 765 16.48 14.21 -24.71
C LEU A 765 16.99 13.35 -23.54
N PHE A 766 16.11 13.07 -22.58
CA PHE A 766 16.33 12.04 -21.56
C PHE A 766 16.07 10.66 -22.16
N LEU A 767 17.03 9.75 -22.10
CA LEU A 767 16.92 8.42 -22.70
C LEU A 767 16.39 7.39 -21.68
N MET A 768 15.30 6.73 -22.02
CA MET A 768 14.74 5.63 -21.25
C MET A 768 14.95 4.31 -22.00
N ALA A 769 15.88 3.47 -21.54
CA ALA A 769 16.21 2.19 -22.16
C ALA A 769 15.55 1.02 -21.41
N ASP A 770 14.44 0.51 -21.93
CA ASP A 770 13.76 -0.68 -21.41
C ASP A 770 14.41 -1.94 -21.97
N GLU A 771 15.22 -2.58 -21.11
CA GLU A 771 16.09 -3.71 -21.45
C GLU A 771 15.64 -5.00 -20.74
N VAL A 772 14.35 -5.11 -20.38
CA VAL A 772 13.82 -6.25 -19.61
C VAL A 772 13.92 -7.60 -20.31
N TYR A 773 14.19 -7.62 -21.62
CA TYR A 773 14.32 -8.83 -22.43
C TYR A 773 15.78 -9.18 -22.77
N GLN A 774 16.77 -8.55 -22.14
CA GLN A 774 18.18 -8.65 -22.54
C GLN A 774 18.76 -10.07 -22.61
N ASP A 775 18.29 -10.99 -21.75
CA ASP A 775 18.74 -12.39 -21.77
C ASP A 775 18.05 -13.27 -22.84
N ASN A 776 17.02 -12.76 -23.51
CA ASN A 776 16.27 -13.46 -24.55
C ASN A 776 16.66 -12.91 -25.93
N VAL A 777 17.78 -13.41 -26.46
CA VAL A 777 18.23 -13.16 -27.84
C VAL A 777 18.48 -14.49 -28.52
N TYR A 778 17.86 -14.68 -29.68
CA TYR A 778 17.75 -15.98 -30.37
C TYR A 778 18.36 -15.98 -31.76
N ALA A 779 18.15 -14.90 -32.52
CA ALA A 779 18.54 -14.87 -33.93
C ALA A 779 20.06 -14.92 -34.10
N GLU A 780 20.49 -15.69 -35.07
CA GLU A 780 21.90 -15.78 -35.44
C GLU A 780 22.45 -14.39 -35.81
N GLY A 781 23.65 -14.07 -35.32
CA GLY A 781 24.28 -12.76 -35.53
C GLY A 781 23.73 -11.63 -34.66
N CYS A 782 22.59 -11.81 -33.98
CA CYS A 782 22.07 -10.83 -33.02
C CYS A 782 22.75 -10.98 -31.67
N LYS A 783 23.06 -9.85 -31.03
CA LYS A 783 23.59 -9.79 -29.66
C LYS A 783 22.92 -8.64 -28.92
N PHE A 784 22.67 -8.84 -27.64
CA PHE A 784 22.27 -7.74 -26.78
C PHE A 784 23.45 -6.78 -26.57
N HIS A 785 23.20 -5.50 -26.77
CA HIS A 785 24.10 -4.42 -26.42
C HIS A 785 23.30 -3.48 -25.52
N SER A 786 23.77 -3.27 -24.28
CA SER A 786 23.13 -2.30 -23.39
C SER A 786 23.41 -0.89 -23.87
N PHE A 787 22.43 0.01 -23.69
CA PHE A 787 22.61 1.42 -23.97
C PHE A 787 23.73 2.01 -23.11
N LYS A 788 23.89 1.56 -21.86
CA LYS A 788 25.03 1.93 -21.00
C LYS A 788 26.37 1.58 -21.64
N LYS A 789 26.57 0.33 -22.08
CA LYS A 789 27.83 -0.09 -22.68
C LYS A 789 28.18 0.79 -23.88
N VAL A 790 27.23 0.97 -24.80
CA VAL A 790 27.46 1.75 -26.02
C VAL A 790 27.71 3.23 -25.70
N LEU A 791 26.94 3.81 -24.79
CA LEU A 791 27.12 5.19 -24.33
C LEU A 791 28.53 5.45 -23.78
N PHE A 792 29.05 4.55 -22.94
CA PHE A 792 30.39 4.67 -22.38
C PHE A 792 31.50 4.39 -23.40
N GLU A 793 31.30 3.44 -24.33
CA GLU A 793 32.23 3.19 -25.43
C GLU A 793 32.34 4.36 -26.42
N MET A 794 31.28 5.16 -26.57
CA MET A 794 31.30 6.39 -27.36
C MET A 794 32.12 7.53 -26.72
N GLY A 795 32.55 7.36 -25.47
CA GLY A 795 33.46 8.26 -24.77
C GLY A 795 32.78 9.40 -23.97
N PRO A 796 33.57 10.17 -23.20
CA PRO A 796 33.07 11.19 -22.25
C PRO A 796 32.19 12.26 -22.88
N GLU A 797 32.38 12.54 -24.17
CA GLU A 797 31.56 13.47 -24.93
C GLU A 797 30.07 13.11 -24.90
N TYR A 798 29.75 11.82 -24.74
CA TYR A 798 28.39 11.29 -24.60
C TYR A 798 28.14 10.79 -23.19
N SER A 799 29.06 9.98 -22.64
CA SER A 799 28.84 9.30 -21.35
C SER A 799 28.85 10.22 -20.13
N SER A 800 29.31 11.47 -20.26
CA SER A 800 29.22 12.49 -19.20
C SER A 800 28.08 13.50 -19.42
N THR A 801 27.31 13.39 -20.51
CA THR A 801 26.33 14.41 -20.91
C THR A 801 24.92 13.85 -21.14
N VAL A 802 24.79 12.66 -21.72
CA VAL A 802 23.47 12.07 -22.00
C VAL A 802 22.87 11.56 -20.69
N GLU A 803 21.72 12.11 -20.31
CA GLU A 803 20.92 11.62 -19.19
C GLU A 803 20.17 10.36 -19.60
N MET A 804 20.25 9.32 -18.78
CA MET A 804 19.66 8.02 -19.12
C MET A 804 19.15 7.26 -17.89
N ALA A 805 18.07 6.52 -18.08
CA ALA A 805 17.63 5.46 -17.18
C ALA A 805 17.52 4.12 -17.94
N SER A 806 18.21 3.09 -17.47
CA SER A 806 18.12 1.72 -18.00
C SER A 806 17.31 0.84 -17.05
N PHE A 807 16.37 0.04 -17.57
CA PHE A 807 15.43 -0.75 -16.76
C PHE A 807 15.64 -2.25 -16.96
N HIS A 808 15.53 -3.01 -15.85
CA HIS A 808 15.56 -4.48 -15.86
C HIS A 808 14.52 -5.09 -14.91
N SER A 809 14.20 -6.37 -15.11
CA SER A 809 13.15 -7.07 -14.36
C SER A 809 13.45 -8.55 -14.21
N THR A 810 13.06 -9.15 -13.09
CA THR A 810 13.10 -10.61 -12.87
C THR A 810 11.93 -11.34 -13.53
N SER A 811 10.96 -10.60 -14.08
CA SER A 811 9.71 -11.15 -14.61
C SER A 811 9.85 -11.85 -15.95
N LYS A 812 10.94 -11.63 -16.68
CA LYS A 812 11.05 -12.00 -18.10
C LYS A 812 12.15 -13.04 -18.29
N CYS A 813 12.37 -13.39 -19.55
CA CYS A 813 13.40 -14.31 -19.97
C CYS A 813 13.29 -15.73 -19.39
N TYR A 814 14.41 -16.47 -19.35
CA TYR A 814 14.45 -17.81 -18.77
C TYR A 814 14.13 -17.83 -17.26
N MET A 815 14.17 -16.67 -16.60
CA MET A 815 13.82 -16.52 -15.18
C MET A 815 12.30 -16.65 -15.01
N GLY A 816 11.52 -15.82 -15.73
CA GLY A 816 10.06 -15.96 -15.83
C GLY A 816 9.28 -15.72 -14.53
N GLU A 817 9.91 -15.11 -13.52
CA GLU A 817 9.38 -15.00 -12.15
C GLU A 817 8.46 -13.77 -11.97
N CYS A 818 7.46 -13.62 -12.85
CA CYS A 818 6.54 -12.48 -12.91
C CYS A 818 5.87 -12.10 -11.58
N GLY A 819 5.57 -13.10 -10.74
CA GLY A 819 4.80 -12.95 -9.50
C GLY A 819 5.59 -12.29 -8.37
N PHE A 820 6.92 -12.41 -8.34
CA PHE A 820 7.76 -11.87 -7.26
C PHE A 820 8.06 -10.38 -7.40
N ARG A 821 7.75 -9.78 -8.58
CA ARG A 821 7.82 -8.34 -8.81
C ARG A 821 9.21 -7.70 -8.52
N GLY A 822 10.30 -8.39 -8.84
CA GLY A 822 11.66 -7.84 -8.73
C GLY A 822 12.08 -7.04 -9.97
N GLY A 823 12.80 -5.94 -9.77
CA GLY A 823 13.39 -5.15 -10.86
C GLY A 823 14.29 -4.03 -10.36
N TYR A 824 15.02 -3.39 -11.26
CA TYR A 824 15.82 -2.21 -10.95
C TYR A 824 15.84 -1.22 -12.10
N MET A 825 16.26 0.01 -11.80
CA MET A 825 16.74 0.98 -12.78
C MET A 825 18.14 1.48 -12.41
N GLU A 826 18.97 1.70 -13.42
CA GLU A 826 20.23 2.43 -13.29
C GLU A 826 20.06 3.81 -13.92
N VAL A 827 20.35 4.86 -13.17
CA VAL A 827 20.22 6.26 -13.60
C VAL A 827 21.59 6.91 -13.76
N ILE A 828 21.89 7.44 -14.94
CA ILE A 828 23.18 8.03 -15.31
C ILE A 828 23.01 9.50 -15.69
N ASN A 829 23.96 10.33 -15.25
CA ASN A 829 24.07 11.77 -15.54
C ASN A 829 22.88 12.66 -15.13
N MET A 830 21.95 12.15 -14.32
CA MET A 830 20.85 12.96 -13.79
C MET A 830 21.39 14.08 -12.90
N ASP A 831 20.83 15.28 -13.07
CA ASP A 831 21.12 16.42 -12.22
C ASP A 831 21.05 16.04 -10.72
N PRO A 832 22.04 16.38 -9.88
CA PRO A 832 22.07 15.95 -8.48
C PRO A 832 20.86 16.38 -7.64
N GLU A 833 20.30 17.57 -7.89
CA GLU A 833 19.11 18.05 -7.17
C GLU A 833 17.86 17.28 -7.61
N VAL A 834 17.77 16.97 -8.91
CA VAL A 834 16.70 16.11 -9.45
C VAL A 834 16.84 14.68 -8.92
N LYS A 835 18.07 14.14 -8.83
CA LYS A 835 18.35 12.83 -8.24
C LYS A 835 17.92 12.77 -6.77
N ALA A 836 18.11 13.84 -6.00
CA ALA A 836 17.60 13.92 -4.62
C ALA A 836 16.06 13.86 -4.58
N GLN A 837 15.36 14.50 -5.53
CA GLN A 837 13.90 14.37 -5.64
C GLN A 837 13.48 12.95 -6.05
N LEU A 838 14.24 12.28 -6.90
CA LEU A 838 14.00 10.86 -7.22
C LEU A 838 14.15 9.98 -5.97
N THR A 839 15.22 10.16 -5.19
CA THR A 839 15.40 9.43 -3.92
C THR A 839 14.23 9.67 -2.97
N LYS A 840 13.78 10.93 -2.85
CA LYS A 840 12.59 11.28 -2.08
C LYS A 840 11.35 10.54 -2.61
N LEU A 841 11.08 10.60 -3.91
CA LEU A 841 9.92 9.98 -4.54
C LEU A 841 9.87 8.46 -4.31
N VAL A 842 11.02 7.78 -4.41
CA VAL A 842 11.13 6.34 -4.13
C VAL A 842 10.92 6.05 -2.65
N SER A 843 11.44 6.89 -1.74
CA SER A 843 11.33 6.68 -0.28
C SER A 843 9.90 6.80 0.26
N VAL A 844 9.03 7.60 -0.37
CA VAL A 844 7.61 7.73 0.02
C VAL A 844 6.84 6.41 -0.15
N ARG A 845 7.36 5.50 -0.98
CA ARG A 845 6.78 4.17 -1.21
C ARG A 845 7.39 3.08 -0.33
N LEU A 846 8.14 3.46 0.71
CA LEU A 846 8.95 2.58 1.56
C LEU A 846 10.02 1.83 0.75
N CYS A 847 9.82 0.56 0.44
CA CYS A 847 10.72 -0.25 -0.38
C CYS A 847 9.95 -1.32 -1.19
N PRO A 848 10.50 -1.79 -2.32
CA PRO A 848 9.94 -2.94 -3.03
C PRO A 848 9.89 -4.19 -2.13
N PRO A 849 9.00 -5.17 -2.40
CA PRO A 849 8.93 -6.40 -1.62
C PRO A 849 10.27 -7.15 -1.57
N VAL A 850 10.73 -7.51 -0.37
CA VAL A 850 12.03 -8.16 -0.13
C VAL A 850 12.20 -9.46 -0.93
N PRO A 851 11.20 -10.36 -1.09
CA PRO A 851 11.35 -11.53 -1.95
C PRO A 851 11.68 -11.20 -3.41
N GLY A 852 11.14 -10.09 -3.93
CA GLY A 852 11.46 -9.60 -5.27
C GLY A 852 12.89 -9.07 -5.36
N GLN A 853 13.37 -8.42 -4.30
CA GLN A 853 14.76 -7.96 -4.21
C GLN A 853 15.74 -9.14 -4.09
N ALA A 854 15.46 -10.11 -3.21
CA ALA A 854 16.25 -11.32 -3.04
C ALA A 854 16.32 -12.13 -4.35
N LEU A 855 15.20 -12.26 -5.06
CA LEU A 855 15.22 -12.90 -6.38
C LEU A 855 16.06 -12.11 -7.40
N LEU A 856 16.00 -10.78 -7.36
CA LEU A 856 16.81 -9.95 -8.23
C LEU A 856 18.30 -10.18 -7.97
N ASP A 857 18.70 -10.25 -6.70
CA ASP A 857 20.06 -10.60 -6.28
C ASP A 857 20.53 -11.91 -6.93
N LEU A 858 19.70 -12.95 -6.89
CA LEU A 858 20.01 -14.25 -7.52
C LEU A 858 20.07 -14.20 -9.05
N VAL A 859 19.29 -13.31 -9.66
CA VAL A 859 19.29 -13.08 -11.10
C VAL A 859 20.61 -12.44 -11.55
N VAL A 860 21.10 -11.46 -10.79
CA VAL A 860 22.32 -10.72 -11.11
C VAL A 860 23.59 -11.42 -10.59
N ASN A 861 23.43 -12.31 -9.62
CA ASN A 861 24.48 -13.12 -9.00
C ASN A 861 24.13 -14.63 -9.03
N PRO A 862 24.08 -15.25 -10.22
CA PRO A 862 23.74 -16.66 -10.37
C PRO A 862 24.84 -17.58 -9.82
N PRO A 863 24.57 -18.90 -9.68
CA PRO A 863 25.59 -19.87 -9.34
C PRO A 863 26.80 -19.81 -10.28
N GLN A 864 28.00 -19.97 -9.72
CA GLN A 864 29.28 -19.99 -10.42
C GLN A 864 29.71 -21.42 -10.80
N PRO A 865 30.59 -21.62 -11.81
CA PRO A 865 30.95 -22.96 -12.30
C PRO A 865 31.44 -23.97 -11.26
N ASP A 866 32.02 -23.49 -10.17
CA ASP A 866 32.54 -24.25 -9.04
C ASP A 866 31.50 -24.50 -7.93
N GLU A 867 30.31 -23.91 -8.02
CA GLU A 867 29.25 -24.05 -7.03
C GLU A 867 28.29 -25.24 -7.30
N PRO A 868 27.79 -25.94 -6.26
CA PRO A 868 26.98 -27.15 -6.38
C PRO A 868 25.74 -27.05 -7.28
N SER A 869 25.08 -25.89 -7.31
CA SER A 869 23.83 -25.70 -8.06
C SER A 869 24.07 -25.34 -9.53
N TYR A 870 25.29 -25.04 -9.95
CA TYR A 870 25.61 -24.55 -11.30
C TYR A 870 25.15 -25.49 -12.40
N THR A 871 25.48 -26.79 -12.30
CA THR A 871 25.09 -27.76 -13.33
C THR A 871 23.57 -27.84 -13.50
N SER A 872 22.81 -27.74 -12.41
CA SER A 872 21.34 -27.73 -12.46
C SER A 872 20.80 -26.41 -13.03
N PHE A 873 21.39 -25.29 -12.61
CA PHE A 873 21.04 -23.95 -13.09
C PHE A 873 21.29 -23.79 -14.60
N MET A 874 22.38 -24.36 -15.13
CA MET A 874 22.72 -24.31 -16.55
C MET A 874 21.72 -25.02 -17.47
N LYS A 875 20.77 -25.78 -16.92
CA LYS A 875 19.58 -26.24 -17.68
C LYS A 875 18.77 -25.07 -18.26
N ARG A 876 18.96 -23.84 -17.77
CA ARG A 876 18.44 -22.60 -18.40
C ARG A 876 18.81 -22.48 -19.88
N THR A 877 19.96 -23.01 -20.31
CA THR A 877 20.37 -23.00 -21.72
C THR A 877 19.39 -23.77 -22.60
N ALA A 878 18.81 -24.86 -22.09
CA ALA A 878 17.77 -25.60 -22.80
C ALA A 878 16.47 -24.79 -22.93
N VAL A 879 16.14 -23.94 -21.93
CA VAL A 879 14.99 -23.02 -22.00
C VAL A 879 15.19 -22.00 -23.12
N LEU A 880 16.37 -21.38 -23.18
CA LEU A 880 16.70 -20.42 -24.25
C LEU A 880 16.71 -21.08 -25.64
N ALA A 881 17.29 -22.29 -25.76
CA ALA A 881 17.29 -23.05 -27.01
C ALA A 881 15.86 -23.40 -27.47
N ALA A 882 14.99 -23.80 -26.54
CA ALA A 882 13.59 -24.08 -26.84
C ALA A 882 12.82 -22.81 -27.25
N LEU A 883 13.10 -21.66 -26.65
CA LEU A 883 12.52 -20.38 -27.09
C LEU A 883 12.99 -20.00 -28.50
N ALA A 884 14.28 -20.17 -28.80
CA ALA A 884 14.82 -19.93 -30.14
C ALA A 884 14.20 -20.86 -31.20
N GLU A 885 14.02 -22.15 -30.89
CA GLU A 885 13.32 -23.08 -31.78
C GLU A 885 11.88 -22.65 -32.04
N LYS A 886 11.14 -22.28 -30.99
CA LYS A 886 9.74 -21.82 -31.09
C LYS A 886 9.61 -20.49 -31.84
N ALA A 887 10.56 -19.58 -31.68
CA ALA A 887 10.67 -18.34 -32.44
C ALA A 887 10.78 -18.62 -33.94
N ARG A 888 11.77 -19.44 -34.34
CA ARG A 888 11.98 -19.84 -35.74
C ARG A 888 10.76 -20.57 -36.32
N LEU A 889 10.20 -21.52 -35.57
CA LEU A 889 9.03 -22.29 -36.00
C LEU A 889 7.81 -21.38 -36.27
N THR A 890 7.60 -20.38 -35.42
CA THR A 890 6.50 -19.43 -35.55
C THR A 890 6.64 -18.57 -36.80
N GLU A 891 7.85 -18.02 -37.01
CA GLU A 891 8.18 -17.24 -38.20
C GLU A 891 7.99 -18.06 -39.49
N GLU A 892 8.58 -19.25 -39.55
CA GLU A 892 8.51 -20.13 -40.72
C GLU A 892 7.06 -20.47 -41.08
N ILE A 893 6.26 -20.88 -40.09
CA ILE A 893 4.87 -21.27 -40.35
C ILE A 893 4.04 -20.08 -40.81
N PHE A 894 4.10 -18.93 -40.12
CA PHE A 894 3.30 -17.78 -40.52
C PHE A 894 3.65 -17.27 -41.92
N ASN A 895 4.92 -17.27 -42.30
CA ASN A 895 5.34 -16.88 -43.64
C ASN A 895 4.96 -17.89 -44.75
N THR A 896 4.47 -19.09 -44.39
CA THR A 896 3.85 -20.01 -45.37
C THR A 896 2.36 -19.75 -45.61
N VAL A 897 1.71 -18.91 -44.81
CA VAL A 897 0.26 -18.66 -44.90
C VAL A 897 0.01 -17.45 -45.80
N PRO A 898 -0.69 -17.60 -46.95
CA PRO A 898 -1.05 -16.47 -47.80
C PRO A 898 -1.81 -15.40 -47.01
N GLY A 899 -1.38 -14.15 -47.14
CA GLY A 899 -1.97 -13.01 -46.42
C GLY A 899 -1.38 -12.76 -45.02
N ILE A 900 -0.46 -13.59 -44.53
CA ILE A 900 0.30 -13.34 -43.30
C ILE A 900 1.78 -13.11 -43.64
N THR A 901 2.39 -12.11 -43.01
CA THR A 901 3.84 -11.87 -43.07
C THR A 901 4.36 -11.65 -41.67
N CYS A 902 5.49 -12.28 -41.34
CA CYS A 902 6.07 -12.27 -40.00
C CYS A 902 7.57 -11.96 -40.10
N ASN A 903 8.00 -10.88 -39.46
CA ASN A 903 9.42 -10.60 -39.29
C ASN A 903 10.11 -11.64 -38.39
N PRO A 904 11.44 -11.78 -38.50
CA PRO A 904 12.20 -12.65 -37.61
C PRO A 904 12.04 -12.27 -36.15
N VAL A 905 11.78 -13.27 -35.31
CA VAL A 905 11.70 -13.09 -33.84
C VAL A 905 13.12 -13.19 -33.28
N GLN A 906 13.82 -12.07 -33.25
CA GLN A 906 15.22 -11.99 -32.86
C GLN A 906 15.44 -12.14 -31.35
N GLY A 907 14.44 -11.81 -30.53
CA GLY A 907 14.49 -11.87 -29.08
C GLY A 907 13.13 -11.73 -28.41
N ALA A 908 13.14 -11.36 -27.12
CA ALA A 908 11.95 -11.22 -26.28
C ALA A 908 11.11 -12.52 -26.17
N MET A 909 9.78 -12.47 -26.30
CA MET A 909 8.89 -13.64 -26.19
C MET A 909 7.65 -13.55 -27.09
N TYR A 910 7.68 -12.66 -28.07
CA TYR A 910 6.50 -12.33 -28.88
C TYR A 910 6.86 -12.26 -30.35
N THR A 911 5.83 -12.49 -31.15
CA THR A 911 5.81 -12.16 -32.57
C THR A 911 4.68 -11.16 -32.84
N PHE A 912 4.86 -10.36 -33.89
CA PHE A 912 3.90 -9.35 -34.32
C PHE A 912 3.64 -9.45 -35.83
N PRO A 913 3.02 -10.56 -36.29
CA PRO A 913 2.74 -10.76 -37.70
C PRO A 913 1.74 -9.74 -38.23
N ARG A 914 1.97 -9.32 -39.48
CA ARG A 914 1.05 -8.55 -40.28
C ARG A 914 0.07 -9.45 -40.99
N ILE A 915 -1.19 -9.04 -41.02
CA ILE A 915 -2.26 -9.72 -41.74
C ILE A 915 -2.84 -8.81 -42.82
N THR A 916 -3.11 -9.39 -43.98
CA THR A 916 -3.82 -8.75 -45.07
C THR A 916 -5.30 -9.10 -44.96
N LEU A 917 -6.13 -8.10 -44.69
CA LEU A 917 -7.57 -8.28 -44.54
C LEU A 917 -8.30 -7.91 -45.85
N PRO A 918 -9.24 -8.74 -46.35
CA PRO A 918 -10.06 -8.39 -47.52
C PRO A 918 -10.89 -7.12 -47.28
N PRO A 919 -11.20 -6.32 -48.32
CA PRO A 919 -12.01 -5.10 -48.17
C PRO A 919 -13.35 -5.35 -47.47
N LYS A 920 -14.06 -6.45 -47.78
CA LYS A 920 -15.33 -6.76 -47.10
C LYS A 920 -15.17 -7.05 -45.61
N ALA A 921 -14.02 -7.58 -45.18
CA ALA A 921 -13.73 -7.77 -43.75
C ALA A 921 -13.49 -6.44 -43.05
N ILE A 922 -12.84 -5.49 -43.73
CA ILE A 922 -12.62 -4.13 -43.23
C ILE A 922 -13.96 -3.40 -43.13
N ASP A 923 -14.79 -3.47 -44.17
CA ASP A 923 -16.12 -2.85 -44.19
C ASP A 923 -17.04 -3.43 -43.12
N LYS A 924 -17.05 -4.77 -42.95
CA LYS A 924 -17.87 -5.44 -41.93
C LYS A 924 -17.44 -5.13 -40.49
N ALA A 925 -16.24 -4.57 -40.30
CA ALA A 925 -15.79 -4.19 -38.97
C ALA A 925 -16.54 -2.96 -38.40
N GLU A 926 -17.42 -2.28 -39.16
CA GLU A 926 -18.24 -1.11 -38.76
C GLU A 926 -18.51 -1.01 -37.24
N GLY A 927 -17.75 -0.12 -36.57
CA GLY A 927 -17.79 0.11 -35.11
C GLY A 927 -16.65 -0.53 -34.30
N LYS A 928 -15.80 -1.36 -34.91
CA LYS A 928 -14.58 -1.97 -34.34
C LYS A 928 -13.38 -1.78 -35.29
N VAL A 929 -12.17 -1.78 -34.76
CA VAL A 929 -10.94 -1.78 -35.58
C VAL A 929 -10.80 -3.14 -36.29
N PRO A 930 -10.38 -3.22 -37.57
CA PRO A 930 -10.42 -4.47 -38.34
C PRO A 930 -9.66 -5.66 -37.73
N ASP A 931 -8.52 -5.42 -37.10
CA ASP A 931 -7.75 -6.45 -36.41
C ASP A 931 -8.41 -6.93 -35.09
N MET A 932 -9.13 -6.04 -34.39
CA MET A 932 -9.97 -6.41 -33.25
C MET A 932 -11.11 -7.33 -33.69
N PHE A 933 -11.74 -7.04 -34.84
CA PHE A 933 -12.75 -7.92 -35.42
C PHE A 933 -12.16 -9.30 -35.75
N TYR A 934 -11.00 -9.34 -36.42
CA TYR A 934 -10.29 -10.57 -36.73
C TYR A 934 -9.95 -11.39 -35.47
N CYS A 935 -9.36 -10.77 -34.45
CA CYS A 935 -8.96 -11.45 -33.21
C CYS A 935 -10.17 -11.93 -32.39
N MET A 936 -11.27 -11.17 -32.36
CA MET A 936 -12.49 -11.59 -31.67
C MET A 936 -13.12 -12.80 -32.38
N LYS A 937 -13.14 -12.81 -33.71
CA LYS A 937 -13.62 -13.94 -34.51
C LYS A 937 -12.78 -15.20 -34.29
N LEU A 938 -11.45 -15.05 -34.29
CA LEU A 938 -10.53 -16.15 -33.98
C LEU A 938 -10.80 -16.74 -32.59
N LEU A 939 -11.01 -15.89 -31.58
CA LEU A 939 -11.33 -16.35 -30.22
C LEU A 939 -12.63 -17.16 -30.19
N GLU A 940 -13.70 -16.67 -30.84
CA GLU A 940 -15.01 -17.32 -30.83
C GLU A 940 -15.05 -18.64 -31.60
N GLU A 941 -14.23 -18.78 -32.63
CA GLU A 941 -14.23 -19.95 -33.52
C GLU A 941 -13.19 -21.00 -33.11
N GLU A 942 -12.01 -20.57 -32.66
CA GLU A 942 -10.88 -21.46 -32.38
C GLU A 942 -10.48 -21.56 -30.92
N GLY A 943 -10.99 -20.66 -30.06
CA GLY A 943 -10.61 -20.59 -28.65
C GLY A 943 -9.23 -19.97 -28.45
N ILE A 944 -8.67 -19.28 -29.45
CA ILE A 944 -7.32 -18.71 -29.37
C ILE A 944 -7.41 -17.22 -29.02
N CYS A 945 -6.88 -16.86 -27.85
CA CYS A 945 -6.86 -15.49 -27.36
C CYS A 945 -5.55 -14.80 -27.78
N LEU A 946 -5.62 -13.83 -28.70
CA LEU A 946 -4.52 -12.97 -29.14
C LEU A 946 -4.75 -11.51 -28.73
N VAL A 947 -3.76 -10.65 -28.92
CA VAL A 947 -3.94 -9.19 -28.75
C VAL A 947 -3.88 -8.51 -30.13
N PRO A 948 -4.89 -7.73 -30.54
CA PRO A 948 -4.91 -7.08 -31.85
C PRO A 948 -3.85 -5.97 -31.92
N GLY A 949 -3.33 -5.72 -33.12
CA GLY A 949 -2.29 -4.74 -33.40
C GLY A 949 -2.66 -3.32 -32.99
N SER A 950 -3.93 -2.96 -33.15
CA SER A 950 -4.53 -1.70 -32.70
C SER A 950 -4.32 -1.43 -31.20
N GLY A 951 -4.20 -2.46 -30.38
CA GLY A 951 -3.87 -2.32 -28.96
C GLY A 951 -2.44 -1.83 -28.68
N PHE A 952 -1.55 -1.91 -29.66
CA PHE A 952 -0.16 -1.46 -29.59
C PHE A 952 0.09 -0.21 -30.45
N GLY A 953 -0.92 0.25 -31.20
CA GLY A 953 -0.70 1.18 -32.30
C GLY A 953 0.03 0.50 -33.47
N GLN A 954 -0.26 0.97 -34.68
CA GLN A 954 0.36 0.49 -35.91
C GLN A 954 0.27 1.60 -36.97
N LYS A 955 0.94 1.40 -38.10
CA LYS A 955 0.84 2.32 -39.24
C LYS A 955 -0.56 2.25 -39.84
N ASP A 956 -1.10 3.39 -40.28
CA ASP A 956 -2.43 3.42 -40.90
C ASP A 956 -2.47 2.52 -42.13
N GLY A 957 -3.56 1.74 -42.24
CA GLY A 957 -3.75 0.77 -43.32
C GLY A 957 -3.00 -0.55 -43.16
N THR A 958 -2.27 -0.76 -42.06
CA THR A 958 -1.70 -2.07 -41.70
C THR A 958 -2.43 -2.67 -40.50
N PHE A 959 -2.46 -4.00 -40.44
CA PHE A 959 -3.19 -4.75 -39.41
C PHE A 959 -2.31 -5.87 -38.89
N HIS A 960 -2.27 -6.04 -37.57
CA HIS A 960 -1.41 -7.01 -36.92
C HIS A 960 -2.13 -7.72 -35.78
N PHE A 961 -1.48 -8.71 -35.22
CA PHE A 961 -1.78 -9.20 -33.88
C PHE A 961 -0.47 -9.58 -33.18
N ARG A 962 -0.44 -9.49 -31.85
CA ARG A 962 0.63 -10.05 -31.03
C ARG A 962 0.27 -11.47 -30.58
N MET A 963 1.24 -12.37 -30.70
CA MET A 963 1.17 -13.72 -30.12
C MET A 963 2.45 -14.00 -29.33
N THR A 964 2.34 -14.75 -28.22
CA THR A 964 3.52 -15.25 -27.51
C THR A 964 4.03 -16.58 -28.06
N ILE A 965 5.36 -16.77 -28.04
CA ILE A 965 6.03 -18.05 -28.35
C ILE A 965 6.19 -18.94 -27.12
N LEU A 966 5.62 -18.55 -25.98
CA LEU A 966 5.76 -19.26 -24.71
C LEU A 966 5.12 -20.67 -24.63
N PRO A 967 4.00 -20.98 -25.31
CA PRO A 967 3.42 -22.32 -25.24
C PRO A 967 4.44 -23.44 -25.51
N PRO A 968 4.29 -24.64 -24.93
CA PRO A 968 5.14 -25.78 -25.26
C PRO A 968 5.11 -26.07 -26.76
N THR A 969 6.22 -26.54 -27.33
CA THR A 969 6.38 -26.68 -28.79
C THR A 969 5.22 -27.42 -29.47
N GLU A 970 4.74 -28.51 -28.88
CA GLU A 970 3.61 -29.27 -29.43
C GLU A 970 2.28 -28.50 -29.37
N LYS A 971 2.02 -27.77 -28.28
CA LYS A 971 0.83 -26.90 -28.17
C LYS A 971 0.95 -25.71 -29.12
N LEU A 972 2.15 -25.16 -29.31
CA LEU A 972 2.42 -24.08 -30.24
C LEU A 972 2.13 -24.49 -31.70
N LYS A 973 2.56 -25.69 -32.13
CA LYS A 973 2.22 -26.23 -33.46
C LYS A 973 0.71 -26.27 -33.70
N VAL A 974 -0.06 -26.72 -32.69
CA VAL A 974 -1.53 -26.75 -32.76
C VAL A 974 -2.11 -25.35 -32.87
N VAL A 975 -1.62 -24.39 -32.08
CA VAL A 975 -2.05 -22.98 -32.15
C VAL A 975 -1.79 -22.39 -33.53
N LEU A 976 -0.57 -22.56 -34.07
CA LEU A 976 -0.18 -22.07 -35.38
C LEU A 976 -1.04 -22.67 -36.49
N GLN A 977 -1.30 -23.98 -36.43
CA GLN A 977 -2.16 -24.67 -37.40
C GLN A 977 -3.61 -24.15 -37.35
N LYS A 978 -4.18 -23.98 -36.15
CA LYS A 978 -5.52 -23.39 -35.99
C LYS A 978 -5.61 -21.96 -36.51
N ILE A 979 -4.61 -21.12 -36.25
CA ILE A 979 -4.56 -19.75 -36.78
C ILE A 979 -4.50 -19.78 -38.31
N ARG A 980 -3.67 -20.65 -38.90
CA ARG A 980 -3.59 -20.84 -40.35
C ARG A 980 -4.95 -21.22 -40.94
N ASP A 981 -5.59 -22.25 -40.39
CA ASP A 981 -6.84 -22.77 -40.92
C ASP A 981 -7.98 -21.74 -40.78
N PHE A 982 -8.03 -21.04 -39.64
CA PHE A 982 -8.93 -19.91 -39.44
C PHE A 982 -8.68 -18.80 -40.45
N HIS A 983 -7.42 -18.37 -40.65
CA HIS A 983 -7.07 -17.28 -41.56
C HIS A 983 -7.53 -17.57 -43.00
N LEU A 984 -7.28 -18.79 -43.49
CA LEU A 984 -7.71 -19.21 -44.82
C LEU A 984 -9.23 -19.23 -44.97
N ARG A 985 -9.97 -19.66 -43.94
CA ARG A 985 -11.45 -19.61 -43.97
C ARG A 985 -11.97 -18.19 -43.89
N PHE A 986 -11.42 -17.38 -43.00
CA PHE A 986 -11.81 -15.98 -42.81
C PHE A 986 -11.60 -15.18 -44.09
N THR A 987 -10.42 -15.29 -44.70
CA THR A 987 -10.14 -14.61 -45.98
C THR A 987 -11.07 -15.06 -47.09
N ASN A 988 -11.36 -16.36 -47.21
CA ASN A 988 -12.33 -16.87 -48.18
C ASN A 988 -13.76 -16.38 -47.93
N GLU A 989 -14.21 -16.27 -46.66
CA GLU A 989 -15.54 -15.73 -46.30
C GLU A 989 -15.70 -14.27 -46.74
N PHE A 990 -14.62 -13.48 -46.65
CA PHE A 990 -14.63 -12.04 -46.91
C PHE A 990 -13.99 -11.61 -48.23
N SER A 991 -13.57 -12.55 -49.08
CA SER A 991 -13.03 -12.26 -50.41
C SER A 991 -14.07 -11.70 -51.36
#